data_AF-A0A9D8ANN7-F1
#
_entry.id   AF-A0A9D8ANN7-F1
#
_cell.length_a   1.000
_cell.length_b   1.000
_cell.length_c   1.000
_cell.angle_alpha   90.00
_cell.angle_beta   90.00
_cell.angle_gamma   90.00
#
_symmetry.space_group_name_H-M   'P 1'
#
loop_
_entity.id
_entity.type
_entity.pdbx_description
1 polymer ?
#
loop_
_entity_poly.entity_id
_entity_poly.type
_entity_poly.pdbx_seq_one_letter_code
_entity_poly.pdbx_strand_id
1 'polypeptide(L)'
;MLKSYSNKLLSYFLFFSFFTTVSAENHSGTIGSETWTLANSPHVIIGNVTIVGQLTIEAGCTVQFNSGRIIDSGGGRLVADAESGNEIIFTGVNNNHFQLFPRDHIFDYCQIQNVRLYLPFGIGPATISNCTFSNCYPAIESERPIILCNPNSFQNCRPGIVIYNGDNSQISNQILTSCNDMPIRLINSPNVTITNCNISNCNWPISIDMRSHLNSSSYLPTTGNNENAINIGGGTSSDVTWHDFGIPYLVTEAHIEVYSGHTLTIDPGVTVKLHQTRWFGINGTLDVNGVAGNEVVYTECTTNQGWAGLYFTSGSSGDLQYCRIEKGQTNGQLNVVQATLTMNQCTVQNMNRGLFCDGSSPTLNNCVFINNLSDGVKLTNGSVPNFGSDASDGNNIYGNAGYQLYNGQSNNITAENIYWGTADEVTIDSYIYDDNENVSNGNVDFSPWVSYSETNMASTDSTISFNESGDGHAVDLYFSSVSGSGNVTVRQTNEQPPDAPCFNVCDHYLIIEIDESITSFSVNITFHYTDADASGYNESSAFFGIAKFNSTTNTWQWLGGTVDATNNTVTVSGITSFSTFALFRRIFGDITGDGYVDAADLQRLGDCWHATNSGEFTGGSDARFFNYNKNTDAGNQIIDAADLQVFGDCWHNGVQP
;
A
#
# COMPACT_ATOMS: atom_id res chain seq x y z
N MET A 1 39.29 -23.93 -71.70
CA MET A 1 38.38 -22.84 -72.14
C MET A 1 38.70 -21.62 -71.30
N LEU A 2 39.59 -20.71 -71.74
CA LEU A 2 39.38 -19.55 -72.64
C LEU A 2 38.83 -18.30 -71.90
N LYS A 3 39.75 -17.35 -71.64
CA LYS A 3 39.70 -15.86 -71.70
C LYS A 3 38.60 -15.13 -70.89
N SER A 4 38.87 -14.02 -70.19
CA SER A 4 39.55 -12.82 -70.69
C SER A 4 40.05 -11.89 -69.58
N TYR A 5 41.20 -11.26 -69.85
CA TYR A 5 41.79 -10.11 -69.14
C TYR A 5 41.28 -8.75 -69.69
N SER A 6 41.67 -7.68 -68.98
CA SER A 6 41.82 -6.26 -69.40
C SER A 6 40.64 -5.33 -69.06
N ASN A 7 40.80 -4.09 -68.61
CA ASN A 7 41.95 -3.22 -68.29
C ASN A 7 41.32 -1.93 -67.71
N LYS A 8 41.93 -1.29 -66.69
CA LYS A 8 42.27 0.15 -66.72
C LYS A 8 43.01 0.61 -65.45
N LEU A 9 44.15 1.24 -65.73
CA LEU A 9 45.09 1.96 -64.88
C LEU A 9 44.52 3.24 -64.22
N LEU A 10 45.30 3.79 -63.28
CA LEU A 10 45.25 5.11 -62.59
C LEU A 10 44.18 5.21 -61.48
N SER A 11 44.47 5.46 -60.21
CA SER A 11 45.46 6.40 -59.64
C SER A 11 45.91 5.93 -58.25
N TYR A 12 47.21 5.70 -58.08
CA TYR A 12 47.83 5.69 -56.75
C TYR A 12 47.95 7.15 -56.29
N PHE A 13 46.97 7.63 -55.51
CA PHE A 13 47.23 8.77 -54.65
C PHE A 13 48.13 8.26 -53.52
N LEU A 14 49.42 8.55 -53.62
CA LEU A 14 50.28 8.62 -52.44
C LEU A 14 49.65 9.65 -51.50
N PHE A 15 48.86 9.18 -50.52
CA PHE A 15 48.75 9.93 -49.28
C PHE A 15 50.06 9.69 -48.54
N PHE A 16 51.00 10.60 -48.72
CA PHE A 16 52.06 10.81 -47.74
C PHE A 16 51.35 11.02 -46.41
N SER A 17 51.31 10.00 -45.54
CA SER A 17 51.04 10.24 -44.13
C SER A 17 52.25 11.03 -43.63
N PHE A 18 52.15 12.35 -43.68
CA PHE A 18 52.90 13.16 -42.75
C PHE A 18 52.51 12.63 -41.37
N PHE A 19 53.41 11.88 -40.74
CA PHE A 19 53.43 11.82 -39.28
C PHE A 19 53.79 13.24 -38.83
N THR A 20 52.80 14.12 -38.79
CA THR A 20 52.87 15.27 -37.90
C THR A 20 52.87 14.66 -36.51
N THR A 21 54.03 14.68 -35.86
CA THR A 21 54.12 14.51 -34.43
C THR A 21 53.19 15.54 -33.81
N VAL A 22 52.00 15.10 -33.39
CA VAL A 22 51.06 15.96 -32.68
C VAL A 22 51.69 16.22 -31.32
N SER A 23 52.09 17.47 -31.10
CA SER A 23 52.63 17.90 -29.82
C SER A 23 51.46 18.07 -28.88
N ALA A 24 51.36 17.21 -27.87
CA ALA A 24 50.47 17.47 -26.74
C ALA A 24 50.76 18.87 -26.18
N GLU A 25 49.71 19.64 -25.91
CA GLU A 25 49.83 21.00 -25.39
C GLU A 25 49.51 21.02 -23.89
N ASN A 26 50.43 21.53 -23.08
CA ASN A 26 50.31 21.53 -21.63
C ASN A 26 49.67 22.83 -21.12
N HIS A 27 48.68 22.70 -20.23
CA HIS A 27 47.94 23.82 -19.67
C HIS A 27 48.07 23.91 -18.15
N SER A 28 48.22 25.14 -17.64
CA SER A 28 48.19 25.48 -16.21
C SER A 28 48.06 27.00 -16.04
N GLY A 29 47.62 27.44 -14.86
CA GLY A 29 47.51 28.86 -14.52
C GLY A 29 46.24 29.52 -15.07
N THR A 30 46.26 30.85 -15.14
CA THR A 30 45.11 31.62 -15.61
C THR A 30 45.13 31.78 -17.12
N ILE A 31 44.02 31.46 -17.79
CA ILE A 31 43.84 31.63 -19.23
C ILE A 31 42.79 32.70 -19.54
N GLY A 32 43.08 33.50 -20.57
CA GLY A 32 42.18 34.53 -21.10
C GLY A 32 41.12 33.93 -22.02
N SER A 33 40.88 34.59 -23.16
CA SER A 33 40.10 33.99 -24.25
C SER A 33 41.03 33.29 -25.22
N GLU A 34 40.81 32.00 -25.44
CA GLU A 34 41.62 31.18 -26.34
C GLU A 34 40.84 29.97 -26.88
N THR A 35 41.44 29.28 -27.84
CA THR A 35 40.88 28.08 -28.47
C THR A 35 41.87 26.93 -28.38
N TRP A 36 41.41 25.82 -27.83
CA TRP A 36 42.11 24.54 -27.79
C TRP A 36 41.75 23.75 -29.04
N THR A 37 42.71 23.64 -29.94
CA THR A 37 42.49 23.13 -31.31
C THR A 37 42.78 21.65 -31.45
N LEU A 38 42.08 20.98 -32.37
CA LEU A 38 42.30 19.54 -32.63
C LEU A 38 43.75 19.24 -33.06
N ALA A 39 44.39 20.18 -33.74
CA ALA A 39 45.78 20.08 -34.18
C ALA A 39 46.80 19.99 -33.03
N ASN A 40 46.43 20.43 -31.83
CA ASN A 40 47.27 20.41 -30.62
C ASN A 40 46.79 19.38 -29.58
N SER A 41 45.84 18.52 -29.96
CA SER A 41 45.30 17.48 -29.09
C SER A 41 46.28 16.31 -28.91
N PRO A 42 46.48 15.74 -27.70
CA PRO A 42 45.75 16.01 -26.47
C PRO A 42 46.22 17.29 -25.76
N HIS A 43 45.25 17.99 -25.17
CA HIS A 43 45.48 19.10 -24.25
C HIS A 43 45.64 18.57 -22.82
N VAL A 44 46.84 18.66 -22.26
CA VAL A 44 47.19 18.04 -20.97
C VAL A 44 47.18 19.07 -19.86
N ILE A 45 46.30 18.91 -18.88
CA ILE A 45 46.21 19.76 -17.71
C ILE A 45 47.29 19.31 -16.72
N ILE A 46 48.39 20.06 -16.66
CA ILE A 46 49.55 19.74 -15.80
C ILE A 46 49.51 20.50 -14.46
N GLY A 47 48.77 21.60 -14.40
CA GLY A 47 48.48 22.39 -13.21
C GLY A 47 47.03 22.85 -13.25
N ASN A 48 46.51 23.40 -12.15
CA ASN A 48 45.14 23.91 -12.15
C ASN A 48 45.02 25.04 -13.18
N VAL A 49 43.91 25.08 -13.90
CA VAL A 49 43.60 26.11 -14.89
C VAL A 49 42.45 26.97 -14.36
N THR A 50 42.57 28.29 -14.48
CA THR A 50 41.48 29.23 -14.17
C THR A 50 41.12 30.01 -15.41
N ILE A 51 39.86 29.94 -15.83
CA ILE A 51 39.35 30.64 -17.01
C ILE A 51 38.88 32.03 -16.58
N VAL A 52 39.43 33.10 -17.16
CA VAL A 52 38.92 34.47 -16.94
C VAL A 52 38.27 35.07 -18.20
N GLY A 53 38.53 34.49 -19.38
CA GLY A 53 37.87 34.82 -20.65
C GLY A 53 36.91 33.73 -21.13
N GLN A 54 36.90 33.44 -22.43
CA GLN A 54 36.22 32.26 -23.00
C GLN A 54 37.24 31.21 -23.44
N LEU A 55 37.16 30.02 -22.87
CA LEU A 55 37.84 28.84 -23.41
C LEU A 55 36.91 28.12 -24.38
N THR A 56 37.34 28.01 -25.64
CA THR A 56 36.64 27.20 -26.65
C THR A 56 37.47 25.96 -26.95
N ILE A 57 36.85 24.78 -26.96
CA ILE A 57 37.51 23.51 -27.27
C ILE A 57 36.91 22.98 -28.57
N GLU A 58 37.74 22.76 -29.58
CA GLU A 58 37.29 22.24 -30.88
C GLU A 58 36.80 20.78 -30.77
N ALA A 59 35.83 20.42 -31.62
CA ALA A 59 35.31 19.06 -31.72
C ALA A 59 36.44 18.03 -31.98
N GLY A 60 36.31 16.83 -31.43
CA GLY A 60 37.30 15.75 -31.52
C GLY A 60 38.52 15.90 -30.59
N CYS A 61 38.67 17.02 -29.88
CA CYS A 61 39.76 17.21 -28.93
C CYS A 61 39.68 16.22 -27.76
N THR A 62 40.83 15.69 -27.36
CA THR A 62 41.05 15.08 -26.04
C THR A 62 41.66 16.10 -25.08
N VAL A 63 41.07 16.23 -23.89
CA VAL A 63 41.60 16.98 -22.74
C VAL A 63 41.90 15.99 -21.61
N GLN A 64 43.18 15.90 -21.24
CA GLN A 64 43.68 14.94 -20.28
C GLN A 64 44.14 15.61 -18.98
N PHE A 65 43.56 15.23 -17.85
CA PHE A 65 43.93 15.72 -16.54
C PHE A 65 45.03 14.87 -15.91
N ASN A 66 46.13 15.51 -15.48
CA ASN A 66 46.99 14.92 -14.45
C ASN A 66 46.24 14.81 -13.12
N SER A 67 46.74 13.98 -12.19
CA SER A 67 46.03 13.74 -10.93
C SER A 67 45.77 15.01 -10.10
N GLY A 68 44.53 15.11 -9.61
CA GLY A 68 44.05 16.18 -8.74
C GLY A 68 44.02 17.55 -9.41
N ARG A 69 43.89 17.61 -10.74
CA ARG A 69 43.81 18.88 -11.47
C ARG A 69 42.39 19.37 -11.62
N ILE A 70 42.27 20.69 -11.67
CA ILE A 70 41.00 21.41 -11.73
C ILE A 70 41.03 22.35 -12.94
N ILE A 71 39.92 22.41 -13.68
CA ILE A 71 39.61 23.55 -14.55
C ILE A 71 38.51 24.34 -13.83
N ASP A 72 38.88 25.50 -13.33
CA ASP A 72 37.98 26.44 -12.64
C ASP A 72 37.51 27.49 -13.63
N SER A 73 36.20 27.67 -13.77
CA SER A 73 35.67 28.67 -14.69
C SER A 73 35.88 30.11 -14.25
N GLY A 74 36.32 30.40 -13.02
CA GLY A 74 36.92 31.67 -12.58
C GLY A 74 36.11 32.97 -12.83
N GLY A 75 34.85 32.85 -13.24
CA GLY A 75 34.00 33.94 -13.77
C GLY A 75 33.97 34.06 -15.31
N GLY A 76 34.85 33.34 -16.02
CA GLY A 76 34.86 33.13 -17.46
C GLY A 76 33.90 32.05 -17.95
N ARG A 77 34.03 31.64 -19.22
CA ARG A 77 33.11 30.73 -19.93
C ARG A 77 33.85 29.58 -20.61
N LEU A 78 33.40 28.35 -20.40
CA LEU A 78 33.85 27.17 -21.15
C LEU A 78 32.81 26.79 -22.23
N VAL A 79 33.28 26.58 -23.46
CA VAL A 79 32.49 26.12 -24.61
C VAL A 79 33.14 24.88 -25.19
N ALA A 80 32.52 23.73 -24.95
CA ALA A 80 32.84 22.43 -25.56
C ALA A 80 31.62 21.99 -26.37
N ASP A 81 31.57 22.43 -27.61
CA ASP A 81 30.42 22.26 -28.51
C ASP A 81 30.86 21.37 -29.68
N ALA A 82 30.45 20.10 -29.63
CA ALA A 82 30.85 19.07 -30.57
C ALA A 82 29.63 18.47 -31.28
N GLU A 83 29.87 17.47 -32.12
CA GLU A 83 28.83 16.75 -32.86
C GLU A 83 29.01 15.24 -32.72
N SER A 84 27.95 14.48 -32.99
CA SER A 84 27.98 13.01 -32.94
C SER A 84 29.08 12.46 -33.85
N GLY A 85 29.92 11.58 -33.32
CA GLY A 85 31.06 10.97 -34.02
C GLY A 85 32.36 11.78 -33.95
N ASN A 86 32.32 13.02 -33.44
CA ASN A 86 33.47 13.89 -33.22
C ASN A 86 33.46 14.43 -31.78
N GLU A 87 33.15 13.57 -30.81
CA GLU A 87 32.99 13.98 -29.42
C GLU A 87 34.27 14.58 -28.81
N ILE A 88 34.12 15.56 -27.92
CA ILE A 88 35.24 16.04 -27.09
C ILE A 88 35.42 15.10 -25.91
N ILE A 89 36.63 14.58 -25.71
CA ILE A 89 36.93 13.61 -24.67
C ILE A 89 37.62 14.31 -23.49
N PHE A 90 36.98 14.34 -22.34
CA PHE A 90 37.57 14.75 -21.07
C PHE A 90 37.93 13.51 -20.25
N THR A 91 39.22 13.33 -19.94
CA THR A 91 39.68 12.13 -19.22
C THR A 91 40.73 12.47 -18.17
N GLY A 92 40.82 11.67 -17.11
CA GLY A 92 41.81 11.89 -16.06
C GLY A 92 41.95 10.72 -15.10
N VAL A 93 42.85 10.87 -14.12
CA VAL A 93 43.04 9.92 -13.00
C VAL A 93 42.96 10.64 -11.65
N ASN A 94 42.21 10.09 -10.70
CA ASN A 94 42.13 10.54 -9.29
C ASN A 94 41.75 12.02 -9.08
N ASN A 95 40.52 12.26 -8.62
CA ASN A 95 40.03 13.55 -8.10
C ASN A 95 40.15 14.76 -9.06
N ASN A 96 39.91 14.56 -10.35
CA ASN A 96 39.86 15.66 -11.32
C ASN A 96 38.44 16.18 -11.47
N HIS A 97 38.31 17.49 -11.60
CA HIS A 97 36.99 18.09 -11.80
C HIS A 97 37.04 19.40 -12.59
N PHE A 98 35.91 19.72 -13.20
CA PHE A 98 35.56 21.07 -13.59
C PHE A 98 34.84 21.74 -12.43
N GLN A 99 35.29 22.92 -12.02
CA GLN A 99 34.57 23.77 -11.08
C GLN A 99 33.91 24.88 -11.89
N LEU A 100 32.57 24.81 -12.04
CA LEU A 100 31.83 25.70 -12.92
C LEU A 100 30.93 26.64 -12.10
N PHE A 101 31.22 27.93 -12.21
CA PHE A 101 30.38 29.00 -11.67
C PHE A 101 29.23 29.35 -12.63
N PRO A 102 28.12 29.94 -12.15
CA PRO A 102 26.95 30.25 -12.98
C PRO A 102 27.27 31.12 -14.21
N ARG A 103 27.23 30.50 -15.38
CA ARG A 103 27.39 31.09 -16.72
C ARG A 103 26.72 30.19 -17.77
N ASP A 104 26.63 30.67 -18.99
CA ASP A 104 26.18 29.94 -20.19
C ASP A 104 27.27 29.00 -20.75
N HIS A 105 27.77 28.11 -19.88
CA HIS A 105 28.70 27.06 -20.28
C HIS A 105 28.02 26.08 -21.26
N ILE A 106 28.79 25.55 -22.20
CA ILE A 106 28.30 24.56 -23.17
C ILE A 106 29.15 23.30 -23.06
N PHE A 107 28.46 22.18 -22.88
CA PHE A 107 28.97 20.83 -23.04
C PHE A 107 27.97 20.10 -23.93
N ASP A 108 28.25 20.04 -25.23
CA ASP A 108 27.45 19.27 -26.19
C ASP A 108 28.30 18.17 -26.83
N TYR A 109 27.76 16.96 -26.94
CA TYR A 109 28.48 15.79 -27.47
C TYR A 109 29.87 15.56 -26.84
N CYS A 110 29.95 15.62 -25.51
CA CYS A 110 31.20 15.36 -24.77
C CYS A 110 31.22 13.96 -24.15
N GLN A 111 32.39 13.32 -24.11
CA GLN A 111 32.66 12.12 -23.32
C GLN A 111 33.48 12.49 -22.07
N ILE A 112 32.86 12.45 -20.90
CA ILE A 112 33.46 12.83 -19.61
C ILE A 112 33.75 11.56 -18.82
N GLN A 113 35.03 11.21 -18.69
CA GLN A 113 35.48 9.92 -18.17
C GLN A 113 36.38 10.12 -16.94
N ASN A 114 36.00 9.61 -15.77
CA ASN A 114 36.75 9.78 -14.51
C ASN A 114 36.98 11.26 -14.10
N VAL A 115 36.11 12.16 -14.55
CA VAL A 115 36.12 13.59 -14.23
C VAL A 115 34.75 14.00 -13.72
N ARG A 116 34.71 14.84 -12.67
CA ARG A 116 33.47 15.38 -12.09
C ARG A 116 33.16 16.77 -12.68
N LEU A 117 31.88 17.08 -12.88
CA LEU A 117 31.38 18.46 -12.98
C LEU A 117 30.88 18.92 -11.62
N TYR A 118 31.57 19.87 -11.02
CA TYR A 118 31.26 20.45 -9.71
C TYR A 118 30.67 21.86 -9.87
N LEU A 119 29.48 22.07 -9.32
CA LEU A 119 28.62 23.24 -9.50
C LEU A 119 28.32 23.89 -8.13
N PRO A 120 29.26 24.63 -7.53
CA PRO A 120 29.16 25.16 -6.16
C PRO A 120 28.02 26.16 -5.92
N PHE A 121 27.49 26.77 -6.98
CA PHE A 121 26.38 27.73 -6.87
C PHE A 121 25.16 27.30 -7.70
N GLY A 122 25.11 26.03 -8.10
CA GLY A 122 24.22 25.59 -9.17
C GLY A 122 24.61 26.25 -10.49
N ILE A 123 23.79 26.05 -11.51
CA ILE A 123 23.94 26.70 -12.80
C ILE A 123 22.57 27.21 -13.25
N GLY A 124 22.57 28.35 -13.94
CA GLY A 124 21.51 28.65 -14.91
C GLY A 124 21.59 27.65 -16.08
N PRO A 125 21.06 27.93 -17.27
CA PRO A 125 21.10 26.98 -18.38
C PRO A 125 22.53 26.83 -18.95
N ALA A 126 23.46 26.20 -18.22
CA ALA A 126 24.56 25.54 -18.88
C ALA A 126 23.94 24.41 -19.69
N THR A 127 24.22 24.41 -20.98
CA THR A 127 23.67 23.40 -21.89
C THR A 127 24.58 22.19 -21.80
N ILE A 128 24.27 21.28 -20.86
CA ILE A 128 24.86 19.95 -20.82
C ILE A 128 23.92 19.04 -21.58
N SER A 129 24.27 18.72 -22.81
CA SER A 129 23.45 17.93 -23.74
C SER A 129 24.29 16.90 -24.48
N ASN A 130 23.66 15.80 -24.86
CA ASN A 130 24.24 14.70 -25.62
C ASN A 130 25.59 14.19 -25.05
N CYS A 131 25.82 14.40 -23.75
CA CYS A 131 27.07 14.02 -23.10
C CYS A 131 26.98 12.60 -22.54
N THR A 132 28.12 11.93 -22.50
CA THR A 132 28.29 10.64 -21.84
C THR A 132 29.25 10.78 -20.67
N PHE A 133 28.76 10.50 -19.47
CA PHE A 133 29.57 10.42 -18.25
C PHE A 133 29.88 8.96 -17.96
N SER A 134 31.16 8.61 -17.78
CA SER A 134 31.55 7.25 -17.43
C SER A 134 32.59 7.17 -16.32
N ASN A 135 32.36 6.24 -15.38
CA ASN A 135 33.26 5.97 -14.24
C ASN A 135 33.57 7.23 -13.39
N CYS A 136 32.64 8.18 -13.32
CA CYS A 136 32.82 9.41 -12.55
C CYS A 136 32.41 9.23 -11.08
N TYR A 137 33.01 10.04 -10.18
CA TYR A 137 32.75 9.99 -8.75
C TYR A 137 32.61 11.37 -8.10
N PRO A 138 31.37 11.87 -7.88
CA PRO A 138 30.20 11.78 -8.78
C PRO A 138 30.48 12.26 -10.21
N ALA A 139 29.50 12.09 -11.12
CA ALA A 139 29.54 12.71 -12.44
C ALA A 139 29.16 14.19 -12.41
N ILE A 140 28.00 14.52 -11.84
CA ILE A 140 27.56 15.89 -11.62
C ILE A 140 27.28 16.08 -10.12
N GLU A 141 27.86 17.12 -9.54
CA GLU A 141 27.63 17.53 -8.16
C GLU A 141 27.23 19.00 -8.12
N SER A 142 26.05 19.29 -7.58
CA SER A 142 25.54 20.65 -7.43
C SER A 142 25.27 20.97 -5.96
N GLU A 143 25.71 22.13 -5.48
CA GLU A 143 25.42 22.59 -4.11
C GLU A 143 24.17 23.48 -4.00
N ARG A 144 23.51 23.73 -5.14
CA ARG A 144 22.27 24.52 -5.27
C ARG A 144 21.35 23.93 -6.35
N PRO A 145 20.16 24.50 -6.58
CA PRO A 145 19.25 23.99 -7.60
C PRO A 145 19.85 23.95 -9.01
N ILE A 146 19.43 22.97 -9.80
CA ILE A 146 19.87 22.75 -11.18
C ILE A 146 18.68 22.43 -12.09
N ILE A 147 18.77 22.88 -13.35
CA ILE A 147 17.89 22.46 -14.43
C ILE A 147 18.72 21.63 -15.41
N LEU A 148 18.56 20.30 -15.36
CA LEU A 148 19.24 19.33 -16.21
C LEU A 148 18.20 18.57 -17.03
N CYS A 149 17.75 19.19 -18.12
CA CYS A 149 16.63 18.70 -18.91
C CYS A 149 17.00 18.23 -20.32
N ASN A 150 18.24 18.47 -20.76
CA ASN A 150 18.71 17.97 -22.05
C ASN A 150 19.24 16.53 -21.92
N PRO A 151 19.15 15.70 -22.97
CA PRO A 151 19.49 14.29 -22.85
C PRO A 151 20.97 14.07 -22.57
N ASN A 152 21.30 13.27 -21.56
CA ASN A 152 22.66 12.79 -21.31
C ASN A 152 22.63 11.33 -20.84
N SER A 153 23.78 10.67 -20.91
CA SER A 153 23.94 9.30 -20.41
C SER A 153 25.01 9.23 -19.32
N PHE A 154 24.75 8.42 -18.30
CA PHE A 154 25.63 8.15 -17.17
C PHE A 154 25.81 6.63 -17.07
N GLN A 155 27.07 6.20 -17.06
CA GLN A 155 27.42 4.78 -17.01
C GLN A 155 28.47 4.52 -15.95
N ASN A 156 28.22 3.59 -15.03
CA ASN A 156 29.17 3.22 -13.97
C ASN A 156 29.61 4.41 -13.08
N CYS A 157 28.79 5.46 -12.99
CA CYS A 157 29.05 6.61 -12.13
C CYS A 157 28.62 6.33 -10.69
N ARG A 158 29.32 6.91 -9.72
CA ARG A 158 29.07 6.67 -8.29
C ARG A 158 29.18 7.98 -7.49
N PRO A 159 28.07 8.63 -7.16
CA PRO A 159 26.77 8.58 -7.84
C PRO A 159 26.82 9.24 -9.23
N GLY A 160 25.72 9.15 -9.99
CA GLY A 160 25.57 9.88 -11.25
C GLY A 160 25.41 11.37 -10.99
N ILE A 161 24.30 11.74 -10.37
CA ILE A 161 23.93 13.13 -10.06
C ILE A 161 23.77 13.28 -8.55
N VAL A 162 24.42 14.28 -7.95
CA VAL A 162 24.21 14.70 -6.56
C VAL A 162 23.76 16.13 -6.51
N ILE A 163 22.73 16.39 -5.73
CA ILE A 163 22.26 17.75 -5.46
C ILE A 163 22.16 17.95 -3.96
N TYR A 164 22.82 19.00 -3.47
CA TYR A 164 22.64 19.55 -2.14
C TYR A 164 21.83 20.84 -2.24
N ASN A 165 20.94 21.09 -1.28
CA ASN A 165 20.17 22.34 -1.19
C ASN A 165 19.42 22.68 -2.50
N GLY A 166 18.89 21.65 -3.16
CA GLY A 166 18.39 21.66 -4.53
C GLY A 166 16.94 22.05 -4.70
N ASP A 167 16.40 22.95 -3.88
CA ASP A 167 14.99 23.39 -3.98
C ASP A 167 14.56 23.73 -5.42
N ASN A 168 13.47 23.13 -5.91
CA ASN A 168 12.95 23.31 -7.27
C ASN A 168 13.88 22.80 -8.40
N SER A 169 14.79 21.86 -8.14
CA SER A 169 15.60 21.25 -9.21
C SER A 169 14.75 20.45 -10.19
N GLN A 170 15.16 20.46 -11.46
CA GLN A 170 14.51 19.72 -12.53
C GLN A 170 15.52 18.78 -13.20
N ILE A 171 15.23 17.49 -13.20
CA ILE A 171 16.04 16.47 -13.87
C ILE A 171 15.13 15.78 -14.88
N SER A 172 15.44 15.89 -16.16
CA SER A 172 14.67 15.19 -17.18
C SER A 172 15.51 14.69 -18.35
N ASN A 173 15.04 13.64 -19.02
CA ASN A 173 15.68 13.05 -20.20
C ASN A 173 17.07 12.45 -19.93
N GLN A 174 17.37 12.05 -18.69
CA GLN A 174 18.65 11.43 -18.35
C GLN A 174 18.58 9.90 -18.47
N ILE A 175 19.67 9.27 -18.93
CA ILE A 175 19.84 7.82 -18.93
C ILE A 175 20.92 7.47 -17.90
N LEU A 176 20.56 6.83 -16.79
CA LEU A 176 21.49 6.42 -15.74
C LEU A 176 21.51 4.89 -15.68
N THR A 177 22.65 4.29 -16.05
CA THR A 177 22.80 2.83 -16.15
C THR A 177 24.01 2.33 -15.39
N SER A 178 23.84 1.27 -14.59
CA SER A 178 24.95 0.68 -13.82
C SER A 178 25.65 1.67 -12.88
N CYS A 179 24.98 2.76 -12.50
CA CYS A 179 25.46 3.73 -11.54
C CYS A 179 25.28 3.17 -10.12
N ASN A 180 26.24 2.33 -9.71
CA ASN A 180 26.22 1.61 -8.44
C ASN A 180 26.17 2.59 -7.23
N ASP A 181 25.51 2.18 -6.14
CA ASP A 181 25.01 3.02 -5.02
C ASP A 181 23.75 3.81 -5.34
N MET A 182 23.85 5.09 -5.73
CA MET A 182 22.69 6.00 -5.76
C MET A 182 22.76 6.86 -7.03
N PRO A 183 22.15 6.46 -8.15
CA PRO A 183 22.29 7.14 -9.44
C PRO A 183 21.92 8.62 -9.37
N ILE A 184 20.84 8.94 -8.64
CA ILE A 184 20.47 10.29 -8.24
C ILE A 184 20.46 10.33 -6.72
N ARG A 185 21.19 11.29 -6.13
CA ARG A 185 21.23 11.54 -4.68
C ARG A 185 20.78 12.96 -4.38
N LEU A 186 19.74 13.11 -3.57
CA LEU A 186 19.21 14.39 -3.13
C LEU A 186 19.44 14.58 -1.63
N ILE A 187 19.97 15.74 -1.26
CA ILE A 187 20.28 16.10 0.12
C ILE A 187 19.72 17.50 0.36
N ASN A 188 18.85 17.66 1.36
CA ASN A 188 18.19 18.92 1.66
C ASN A 188 17.58 19.59 0.40
N SER A 189 16.96 18.81 -0.48
CA SER A 189 16.50 19.26 -1.79
C SER A 189 14.98 19.08 -1.93
N PRO A 190 14.19 20.05 -1.48
CA PRO A 190 12.73 20.00 -1.58
C PRO A 190 12.25 20.28 -3.01
N ASN A 191 11.01 19.91 -3.32
CA ASN A 191 10.31 20.27 -4.57
C ASN A 191 11.04 19.85 -5.87
N VAL A 192 11.75 18.72 -5.87
CA VAL A 192 12.50 18.25 -7.04
C VAL A 192 11.57 17.54 -8.02
N THR A 193 11.74 17.81 -9.32
CA THR A 193 10.96 17.14 -10.38
C THR A 193 11.86 16.24 -11.21
N ILE A 194 11.54 14.94 -11.26
CA ILE A 194 12.26 13.96 -12.10
C ILE A 194 11.31 13.40 -13.15
N THR A 195 11.58 13.61 -14.43
CA THR A 195 10.68 13.14 -15.51
C THR A 195 11.47 12.56 -16.68
N ASN A 196 10.88 11.64 -17.46
CA ASN A 196 11.51 11.08 -18.66
C ASN A 196 12.94 10.54 -18.45
N CYS A 197 13.28 10.07 -17.25
CA CYS A 197 14.59 9.49 -16.95
C CYS A 197 14.51 7.97 -17.03
N ASN A 198 15.53 7.34 -17.63
CA ASN A 198 15.69 5.89 -17.61
C ASN A 198 16.79 5.54 -16.59
N ILE A 199 16.41 4.98 -15.45
CA ILE A 199 17.33 4.58 -14.39
C ILE A 199 17.25 3.06 -14.24
N SER A 200 18.31 2.36 -14.64
CA SER A 200 18.31 0.89 -14.68
C SER A 200 19.67 0.30 -14.36
N ASN A 201 19.67 -0.98 -13.97
CA ASN A 201 20.82 -1.73 -13.49
C ASN A 201 21.59 -1.02 -12.35
N CYS A 202 20.91 -0.17 -11.57
CA CYS A 202 21.49 0.49 -10.39
C CYS A 202 21.04 -0.24 -9.11
N ASN A 203 21.65 0.08 -7.97
CA ASN A 203 21.19 -0.46 -6.69
C ASN A 203 19.79 0.08 -6.33
N TRP A 204 19.62 1.39 -6.47
CA TRP A 204 18.38 2.11 -6.20
C TRP A 204 18.07 3.04 -7.38
N PRO A 205 16.81 3.37 -7.68
CA PRO A 205 16.48 4.44 -8.63
C PRO A 205 16.87 5.83 -8.10
N ILE A 206 16.77 6.06 -6.79
CA ILE A 206 17.07 7.33 -6.14
C ILE A 206 17.38 7.12 -4.66
N SER A 207 18.22 8.01 -4.10
CA SER A 207 18.40 8.16 -2.65
C SER A 207 18.13 9.60 -2.23
N ILE A 208 17.33 9.77 -1.18
CA ILE A 208 16.91 11.06 -0.64
C ILE A 208 17.08 11.08 0.88
N ASP A 209 17.34 12.24 1.47
CA ASP A 209 17.13 12.44 2.90
C ASP A 209 15.69 12.89 3.20
N MET A 210 15.30 12.84 4.47
CA MET A 210 13.98 13.27 4.94
C MET A 210 13.59 14.72 4.59
N ARG A 211 14.56 15.59 4.29
CA ARG A 211 14.31 17.00 3.88
C ARG A 211 14.16 17.15 2.37
N SER A 212 14.39 16.08 1.62
CA SER A 212 14.27 16.04 0.18
C SER A 212 12.97 15.35 -0.19
N HIS A 213 12.21 15.95 -1.09
CA HIS A 213 10.97 15.37 -1.59
C HIS A 213 10.78 15.71 -3.06
N LEU A 214 10.16 14.76 -3.75
CA LEU A 214 9.83 14.87 -5.15
C LEU A 214 8.45 15.49 -5.30
N ASN A 215 8.22 16.30 -6.33
CA ASN A 215 6.87 16.69 -6.69
C ASN A 215 6.09 15.47 -7.21
N SER A 216 4.77 15.45 -6.99
CA SER A 216 3.87 14.38 -7.45
C SER A 216 3.88 14.12 -8.96
N SER A 217 4.35 15.08 -9.78
CA SER A 217 4.55 14.92 -11.22
C SER A 217 5.82 14.13 -11.60
N SER A 218 6.62 13.72 -10.63
CA SER A 218 7.83 12.95 -10.88
C SER A 218 7.52 11.51 -11.26
N TYR A 219 8.44 10.89 -12.00
CA TYR A 219 8.37 9.50 -12.39
C TYR A 219 9.67 8.79 -12.01
N LEU A 220 9.53 7.66 -11.32
CA LEU A 220 10.62 6.75 -10.97
C LEU A 220 10.35 5.38 -11.60
N PRO A 221 11.39 4.66 -12.05
CA PRO A 221 11.20 3.34 -12.62
C PRO A 221 10.78 2.32 -11.56
N THR A 222 9.74 1.55 -11.87
CA THR A 222 9.18 0.51 -10.99
C THR A 222 9.91 -0.84 -11.10
N THR A 223 10.77 -1.00 -12.10
CA THR A 223 11.55 -2.21 -12.37
C THR A 223 12.93 -1.87 -12.93
N GLY A 224 13.82 -2.86 -12.98
CA GLY A 224 15.14 -2.74 -13.62
C GLY A 224 16.26 -2.30 -12.69
N ASN A 225 16.00 -2.01 -11.41
CA ASN A 225 17.02 -1.82 -10.38
C ASN A 225 17.02 -2.98 -9.38
N ASN A 226 18.11 -3.14 -8.63
CA ASN A 226 18.22 -4.20 -7.61
C ASN A 226 17.13 -4.02 -6.54
N GLU A 227 16.99 -2.79 -6.05
CA GLU A 227 15.91 -2.36 -5.18
C GLU A 227 15.09 -1.31 -5.94
N ASN A 228 13.86 -1.67 -6.32
CA ASN A 228 12.93 -0.75 -6.96
C ASN A 228 12.18 0.03 -5.87
N ALA A 229 12.91 0.89 -5.17
CA ALA A 229 12.43 1.63 -4.00
C ALA A 229 13.17 2.98 -3.85
N ILE A 230 12.53 3.94 -3.18
CA ILE A 230 13.16 5.21 -2.81
C ILE A 230 13.98 4.96 -1.54
N ASN A 231 15.31 5.01 -1.63
CA ASN A 231 16.15 4.88 -0.44
C ASN A 231 16.06 6.17 0.39
N ILE A 232 15.61 6.07 1.63
CA ILE A 232 15.38 7.23 2.51
C ILE A 232 15.94 7.01 3.93
N GLY A 233 16.40 8.10 4.56
CA GLY A 233 16.92 8.08 5.92
C GLY A 233 17.02 9.48 6.56
N GLY A 234 17.22 9.51 7.88
CA GLY A 234 17.48 10.73 8.65
C GLY A 234 16.22 11.35 9.25
N GLY A 235 16.25 12.65 9.55
CA GLY A 235 15.10 13.36 10.11
C GLY A 235 14.79 14.66 9.37
N THR A 236 13.52 15.07 9.41
CA THR A 236 13.04 16.32 8.77
C THR A 236 12.77 17.41 9.80
N SER A 237 13.24 18.62 9.48
CA SER A 237 12.94 19.88 10.18
C SER A 237 12.17 20.82 9.24
N SER A 238 11.30 20.24 8.42
CA SER A 238 10.42 20.92 7.46
C SER A 238 9.20 20.05 7.21
N ASP A 239 8.09 20.68 6.80
CA ASP A 239 6.90 19.95 6.37
C ASP A 239 7.19 19.25 5.04
N VAL A 240 6.79 17.98 4.93
CA VAL A 240 7.09 17.13 3.78
C VAL A 240 5.87 16.27 3.45
N THR A 241 5.65 16.07 2.15
CA THR A 241 4.67 15.09 1.65
C THR A 241 5.39 13.95 0.94
N TRP A 242 5.02 12.70 1.28
CA TRP A 242 5.42 11.52 0.53
C TRP A 242 4.29 11.12 -0.41
N HIS A 243 4.61 11.06 -1.70
CA HIS A 243 3.67 10.72 -2.77
C HIS A 243 3.85 9.27 -3.20
N ASP A 244 2.78 8.66 -3.69
CA ASP A 244 2.89 7.36 -4.33
C ASP A 244 3.50 7.49 -5.74
N PHE A 245 4.60 6.78 -5.97
CA PHE A 245 5.28 6.67 -7.27
C PHE A 245 5.23 5.25 -7.83
N GLY A 246 4.39 4.37 -7.28
CA GLY A 246 4.31 2.95 -7.63
C GLY A 246 5.48 2.10 -7.12
N ILE A 247 6.33 2.66 -6.24
CA ILE A 247 7.44 1.98 -5.55
C ILE A 247 7.49 2.41 -4.08
N PRO A 248 7.96 1.55 -3.17
CA PRO A 248 7.99 1.87 -1.74
C PRO A 248 9.10 2.87 -1.38
N TYR A 249 8.87 3.61 -0.30
CA TYR A 249 9.93 4.26 0.47
C TYR A 249 10.61 3.21 1.34
N LEU A 250 11.93 3.09 1.28
CA LEU A 250 12.69 2.08 2.02
C LEU A 250 13.72 2.73 2.94
N VAL A 251 13.50 2.54 4.24
CA VAL A 251 14.35 3.00 5.34
C VAL A 251 15.45 1.97 5.63
N THR A 252 16.69 2.27 5.22
CA THR A 252 17.82 1.32 5.26
C THR A 252 18.85 1.64 6.35
N GLU A 253 19.50 2.81 6.25
CA GLU A 253 20.74 3.12 6.98
C GLU A 253 20.53 3.80 8.33
N ALA A 254 19.47 4.61 8.45
CA ALA A 254 19.17 5.40 9.65
C ALA A 254 17.69 5.31 10.01
N HIS A 255 17.37 5.61 11.27
CA HIS A 255 15.99 5.82 11.70
C HIS A 255 15.39 7.04 10.99
N ILE A 256 14.05 7.06 10.92
CA ILE A 256 13.30 8.21 10.43
C ILE A 256 12.77 9.01 11.61
N GLU A 257 12.92 10.33 11.56
CA GLU A 257 12.37 11.23 12.58
C GLU A 257 11.64 12.43 11.96
N VAL A 258 10.42 12.66 12.41
CA VAL A 258 9.71 13.94 12.18
C VAL A 258 9.96 14.82 13.39
N TYR A 259 10.70 15.92 13.23
CA TYR A 259 11.02 16.81 14.35
C TYR A 259 9.81 17.65 14.79
N SER A 260 9.86 18.11 16.05
CA SER A 260 8.81 18.92 16.66
C SER A 260 8.51 20.18 15.84
N GLY A 261 7.23 20.51 15.70
CA GLY A 261 6.76 21.66 14.91
C GLY A 261 6.65 21.41 13.40
N HIS A 262 6.90 20.19 12.93
CA HIS A 262 6.82 19.82 11.52
C HIS A 262 5.89 18.65 11.27
N THR A 263 5.33 18.60 10.06
CA THR A 263 4.37 17.58 9.63
C THR A 263 4.95 16.72 8.51
N LEU A 264 4.81 15.41 8.65
CA LEU A 264 4.94 14.48 7.53
C LEU A 264 3.53 14.07 7.09
N THR A 265 3.18 14.42 5.86
CA THR A 265 1.95 13.97 5.20
C THR A 265 2.26 12.79 4.30
N ILE A 266 1.44 11.74 4.35
CA ILE A 266 1.57 10.55 3.50
C ILE A 266 0.32 10.43 2.62
N ASP A 267 0.52 10.43 1.32
CA ASP A 267 -0.56 10.24 0.34
C ASP A 267 -1.08 8.80 0.33
N PRO A 268 -2.33 8.57 -0.13
CA PRO A 268 -2.87 7.22 -0.27
C PRO A 268 -2.02 6.32 -1.17
N GLY A 269 -1.97 5.02 -0.86
CA GLY A 269 -1.21 4.01 -1.61
C GLY A 269 0.28 3.93 -1.30
N VAL A 270 0.82 4.88 -0.53
CA VAL A 270 2.24 4.87 -0.16
C VAL A 270 2.55 3.64 0.70
N THR A 271 3.58 2.89 0.28
CA THR A 271 4.17 1.82 1.09
C THR A 271 5.51 2.28 1.67
N VAL A 272 5.65 2.17 2.99
CA VAL A 272 6.87 2.44 3.75
C VAL A 272 7.43 1.13 4.29
N LYS A 273 8.62 0.76 3.83
CA LYS A 273 9.35 -0.43 4.27
C LYS A 273 10.49 -0.05 5.19
N LEU A 274 10.63 -0.76 6.30
CA LEU A 274 11.67 -0.53 7.29
C LEU A 274 12.55 -1.76 7.48
N HIS A 275 13.88 -1.57 7.47
CA HIS A 275 14.83 -2.63 7.83
C HIS A 275 14.73 -3.04 9.31
N GLN A 276 15.31 -4.20 9.63
CA GLN A 276 15.37 -4.73 10.99
C GLN A 276 15.83 -3.66 12.00
N THR A 277 15.17 -3.61 13.15
CA THR A 277 15.43 -2.66 14.27
C THR A 277 15.22 -1.18 13.95
N ARG A 278 14.81 -0.82 12.73
CA ARG A 278 14.49 0.58 12.40
C ARG A 278 13.16 0.96 13.01
N TRP A 279 13.13 2.07 13.74
CA TRP A 279 11.91 2.70 14.22
C TRP A 279 11.61 3.96 13.41
N PHE A 280 10.34 4.33 13.39
CA PHE A 280 9.82 5.56 12.79
C PHE A 280 9.38 6.48 13.94
N GLY A 281 10.12 7.56 14.17
CA GLY A 281 9.90 8.47 15.29
C GLY A 281 9.12 9.73 14.90
N ILE A 282 8.06 10.03 15.64
CA ILE A 282 7.23 11.22 15.47
C ILE A 282 7.39 12.09 16.72
N ASN A 283 8.12 13.19 16.59
CA ASN A 283 8.18 14.27 17.58
C ASN A 283 7.34 15.49 17.18
N GLY A 284 6.93 15.56 15.90
CA GLY A 284 6.01 16.55 15.34
C GLY A 284 4.64 15.92 15.04
N THR A 285 4.20 16.02 13.78
CA THR A 285 2.91 15.50 13.32
C THR A 285 3.09 14.45 12.23
N LEU A 286 2.34 13.35 12.32
CA LEU A 286 2.17 12.40 11.23
C LEU A 286 0.71 12.45 10.74
N ASP A 287 0.53 12.75 9.46
CA ASP A 287 -0.77 12.86 8.79
C ASP A 287 -0.84 11.83 7.66
N VAL A 288 -1.63 10.77 7.84
CA VAL A 288 -1.72 9.64 6.91
C VAL A 288 -3.08 9.65 6.24
N ASN A 289 -3.10 9.99 4.96
CA ASN A 289 -4.32 10.16 4.17
C ASN A 289 -4.62 8.92 3.32
N GLY A 290 -4.56 7.73 3.92
CA GLY A 290 -5.00 6.52 3.24
C GLY A 290 -6.48 6.60 2.86
N VAL A 291 -6.87 5.82 1.86
CA VAL A 291 -8.28 5.60 1.51
C VAL A 291 -8.54 4.11 1.34
N ALA A 292 -9.80 3.68 1.45
CA ALA A 292 -10.16 2.28 1.27
C ALA A 292 -9.67 1.75 -0.09
N GLY A 293 -9.08 0.56 -0.12
CA GLY A 293 -8.50 -0.06 -1.32
C GLY A 293 -7.18 0.56 -1.81
N ASN A 294 -6.73 1.65 -1.17
CA ASN A 294 -5.42 2.27 -1.42
C ASN A 294 -4.81 2.73 -0.09
N GLU A 295 -4.70 1.78 0.84
CA GLU A 295 -4.21 2.01 2.20
C GLU A 295 -2.75 2.45 2.19
N VAL A 296 -2.36 3.23 3.20
CA VAL A 296 -0.94 3.45 3.49
C VAL A 296 -0.42 2.27 4.29
N VAL A 297 0.72 1.70 3.90
CA VAL A 297 1.26 0.47 4.51
C VAL A 297 2.63 0.71 5.11
N TYR A 298 2.77 0.50 6.42
CA TYR A 298 4.05 0.40 7.12
C TYR A 298 4.38 -1.07 7.37
N THR A 299 5.48 -1.57 6.81
CA THR A 299 5.82 -3.00 6.87
C THR A 299 7.34 -3.24 6.92
N GLU A 300 7.75 -4.48 7.15
CA GLU A 300 9.17 -4.86 7.13
C GLU A 300 9.74 -4.91 5.70
N CYS A 301 11.02 -4.59 5.55
CA CYS A 301 11.73 -4.74 4.27
C CYS A 301 12.10 -6.20 3.96
N THR A 302 12.48 -6.96 4.98
CA THR A 302 13.03 -8.31 4.84
C THR A 302 12.22 -9.27 5.68
N THR A 303 11.85 -10.41 5.12
CA THR A 303 11.01 -11.42 5.78
C THR A 303 11.59 -11.85 7.14
N ASN A 304 10.76 -11.84 8.17
CA ASN A 304 11.02 -12.44 9.50
C ASN A 304 12.12 -11.76 10.32
N GLN A 305 12.40 -10.49 10.07
CA GLN A 305 13.34 -9.74 10.91
C GLN A 305 12.64 -8.67 11.72
N GLY A 306 11.51 -8.14 11.26
CA GLY A 306 10.70 -7.17 11.97
C GLY A 306 11.35 -5.81 12.19
N TRP A 307 10.61 -4.75 11.91
CA TRP A 307 11.00 -3.39 12.26
C TRP A 307 10.60 -3.07 13.72
N ALA A 308 11.13 -1.97 14.26
CA ALA A 308 10.94 -1.62 15.66
C ALA A 308 9.64 -0.85 15.94
N GLY A 309 8.83 -0.51 14.94
CA GLY A 309 7.53 0.13 15.14
C GLY A 309 7.53 1.66 14.99
N LEU A 310 6.35 2.24 15.20
CA LEU A 310 6.05 3.66 15.05
C LEU A 310 5.92 4.30 16.44
N TYR A 311 6.64 5.39 16.69
CA TYR A 311 6.78 5.99 18.02
C TYR A 311 6.37 7.45 18.02
N PHE A 312 5.24 7.74 18.66
CA PHE A 312 4.81 9.09 19.00
C PHE A 312 5.37 9.46 20.37
N THR A 313 6.19 10.51 20.43
CA THR A 313 6.81 11.02 21.66
C THR A 313 5.99 12.15 22.27
N SER A 314 6.37 12.59 23.48
CA SER A 314 5.62 13.60 24.24
C SER A 314 5.38 14.88 23.44
N GLY A 315 4.11 15.29 23.33
CA GLY A 315 3.67 16.48 22.59
C GLY A 315 3.56 16.30 21.07
N SER A 316 3.83 15.11 20.53
CA SER A 316 3.56 14.79 19.13
C SER A 316 2.08 14.49 18.86
N SER A 317 1.70 14.47 17.59
CA SER A 317 0.34 14.15 17.15
C SER A 317 0.29 13.25 15.92
N GLY A 318 -0.74 12.42 15.82
CA GLY A 318 -1.01 11.59 14.65
C GLY A 318 -2.48 11.62 14.22
N ASP A 319 -2.72 11.64 12.92
CA ASP A 319 -4.02 11.34 12.30
C ASP A 319 -3.80 10.28 11.23
N LEU A 320 -4.34 9.08 11.46
CA LEU A 320 -4.15 7.92 10.60
C LEU A 320 -5.49 7.45 10.04
N GLN A 321 -5.62 7.53 8.71
CA GLN A 321 -6.77 7.07 7.95
C GLN A 321 -6.34 5.91 7.05
N TYR A 322 -7.11 4.81 7.02
CA TYR A 322 -6.87 3.64 6.15
C TYR A 322 -5.39 3.22 6.11
N CYS A 323 -4.83 2.96 7.29
CA CYS A 323 -3.42 2.66 7.47
C CYS A 323 -3.23 1.24 7.99
N ARG A 324 -2.31 0.48 7.38
CA ARG A 324 -1.90 -0.84 7.86
C ARG A 324 -0.49 -0.78 8.43
N ILE A 325 -0.35 -1.11 9.71
CA ILE A 325 0.92 -1.19 10.43
C ILE A 325 1.17 -2.66 10.75
N GLU A 326 2.19 -3.24 10.12
CA GLU A 326 2.38 -4.70 10.21
C GLU A 326 3.83 -5.17 10.33
N LYS A 327 4.00 -6.39 10.84
CA LYS A 327 5.27 -7.15 10.85
C LYS A 327 6.39 -6.46 11.63
N GLY A 328 6.06 -5.73 12.70
CA GLY A 328 7.04 -5.17 13.65
C GLY A 328 7.43 -6.18 14.73
N GLN A 329 8.09 -7.28 14.38
CA GLN A 329 8.27 -8.41 15.31
C GLN A 329 9.47 -8.29 16.27
N THR A 330 10.46 -7.43 15.99
CA THR A 330 11.64 -7.21 16.87
C THR A 330 11.35 -6.08 17.86
N ASN A 331 10.57 -6.37 18.91
CA ASN A 331 10.04 -5.39 19.87
C ASN A 331 9.22 -4.27 19.22
N GLY A 332 8.67 -4.51 18.02
CA GLY A 332 7.93 -3.51 17.29
C GLY A 332 6.51 -3.32 17.79
N GLN A 333 6.11 -2.07 17.95
CA GLN A 333 4.79 -1.70 18.43
C GLN A 333 4.39 -0.32 17.89
N LEU A 334 3.10 -0.04 17.87
CA LEU A 334 2.62 1.34 17.82
C LEU A 334 2.73 1.92 19.24
N ASN A 335 3.71 2.79 19.46
CA ASN A 335 4.02 3.37 20.76
C ASN A 335 3.55 4.82 20.83
N VAL A 336 2.71 5.16 21.80
CA VAL A 336 2.11 6.48 21.95
C VAL A 336 2.35 6.98 23.37
N VAL A 337 3.34 7.85 23.55
CA VAL A 337 3.76 8.35 24.87
C VAL A 337 3.45 9.83 24.99
N GLN A 338 2.47 10.19 25.83
CA GLN A 338 2.06 11.58 26.07
C GLN A 338 1.81 12.37 24.78
N ALA A 339 1.21 11.71 23.80
CA ALA A 339 0.92 12.20 22.46
C ALA A 339 -0.58 12.11 22.18
N THR A 340 -1.03 12.82 21.14
CA THR A 340 -2.40 12.67 20.62
C THR A 340 -2.36 11.78 19.39
N LEU A 341 -3.30 10.86 19.27
CA LEU A 341 -3.42 10.00 18.09
C LEU A 341 -4.89 9.76 17.79
N THR A 342 -5.27 9.96 16.54
CA THR A 342 -6.55 9.50 15.99
C THR A 342 -6.27 8.43 14.96
N MET A 343 -7.00 7.32 15.03
CA MET A 343 -6.96 6.25 14.04
C MET A 343 -8.38 5.97 13.57
N ASN A 344 -8.56 5.90 12.27
CA ASN A 344 -9.81 5.53 11.62
C ASN A 344 -9.53 4.49 10.52
N GLN A 345 -10.26 3.37 10.55
CA GLN A 345 -10.13 2.32 9.52
C GLN A 345 -8.70 1.77 9.41
N CYS A 346 -8.01 1.65 10.55
CA CYS A 346 -6.61 1.23 10.58
C CYS A 346 -6.46 -0.21 11.09
N THR A 347 -5.48 -0.93 10.55
CA THR A 347 -5.15 -2.30 10.99
C THR A 347 -3.74 -2.34 11.57
N VAL A 348 -3.60 -2.88 12.79
CA VAL A 348 -2.33 -3.15 13.44
C VAL A 348 -2.19 -4.64 13.68
N GLN A 349 -1.29 -5.29 12.93
CA GLN A 349 -1.22 -6.75 12.91
C GLN A 349 0.19 -7.32 12.85
N ASN A 350 0.38 -8.53 13.38
CA ASN A 350 1.68 -9.22 13.34
C ASN A 350 2.83 -8.38 13.94
N MET A 351 2.52 -7.49 14.88
CA MET A 351 3.49 -6.71 15.64
C MET A 351 3.95 -7.49 16.88
N ASN A 352 5.03 -7.06 17.54
CA ASN A 352 5.33 -7.59 18.87
C ASN A 352 4.23 -7.24 19.86
N ARG A 353 3.73 -6.00 19.83
CA ARG A 353 2.52 -5.54 20.53
C ARG A 353 1.75 -4.64 19.57
N GLY A 354 0.42 -4.65 19.60
CA GLY A 354 -0.38 -3.79 18.74
C GLY A 354 -0.18 -2.31 19.08
N LEU A 355 -0.86 -1.83 20.12
CA LEU A 355 -0.80 -0.46 20.62
C LEU A 355 -0.32 -0.42 22.08
N PHE A 356 0.61 0.48 22.38
CA PHE A 356 1.06 0.80 23.73
C PHE A 356 0.84 2.29 24.00
N CYS A 357 0.01 2.60 25.00
CA CYS A 357 -0.30 3.96 25.44
C CYS A 357 0.33 4.23 26.80
N ASP A 358 1.10 5.31 26.88
CA ASP A 358 1.73 5.77 28.12
C ASP A 358 1.42 7.24 28.39
N GLY A 359 0.45 7.50 29.27
CA GLY A 359 -0.11 8.83 29.49
C GLY A 359 -0.73 9.45 28.23
N SER A 360 -1.31 8.62 27.35
CA SER A 360 -1.94 9.04 26.10
C SER A 360 -3.35 8.45 25.96
N SER A 361 -4.25 9.20 25.34
CA SER A 361 -5.66 8.83 25.18
C SER A 361 -6.03 8.92 23.71
N PRO A 362 -5.65 7.92 22.89
CA PRO A 362 -5.96 7.94 21.46
C PRO A 362 -7.46 7.77 21.21
N THR A 363 -7.92 8.29 20.08
CA THR A 363 -9.26 8.02 19.54
C THR A 363 -9.15 6.94 18.48
N LEU A 364 -9.87 5.84 18.65
CA LEU A 364 -9.82 4.65 17.79
C LEU A 364 -11.23 4.38 17.27
N ASN A 365 -11.41 4.45 15.95
CA ASN A 365 -12.69 4.16 15.30
C ASN A 365 -12.45 3.13 14.19
N ASN A 366 -13.25 2.07 14.14
CA ASN A 366 -13.16 1.04 13.12
C ASN A 366 -11.73 0.48 12.94
N CYS A 367 -10.98 0.34 14.04
CA CYS A 367 -9.61 -0.17 14.02
C CYS A 367 -9.57 -1.65 14.34
N VAL A 368 -8.59 -2.35 13.77
CA VAL A 368 -8.36 -3.79 13.96
C VAL A 368 -6.99 -4.01 14.60
N PHE A 369 -6.95 -4.72 15.72
CA PHE A 369 -5.73 -5.14 16.40
C PHE A 369 -5.71 -6.67 16.48
N ILE A 370 -4.90 -7.33 15.65
CA ILE A 370 -4.97 -8.78 15.45
C ILE A 370 -3.61 -9.45 15.29
N ASN A 371 -3.47 -10.70 15.75
CA ASN A 371 -2.29 -11.54 15.54
C ASN A 371 -0.98 -10.90 16.04
N ASN A 372 -1.06 -10.02 17.03
CA ASN A 372 0.13 -9.46 17.66
C ASN A 372 0.72 -10.47 18.66
N LEU A 373 2.04 -10.51 18.77
CA LEU A 373 2.77 -11.52 19.55
C LEU A 373 2.68 -11.32 21.08
N SER A 374 2.06 -10.22 21.51
CA SER A 374 1.80 -9.84 22.89
C SER A 374 0.38 -9.27 22.95
N ASP A 375 0.19 -8.16 23.68
CA ASP A 375 -1.12 -7.57 23.86
C ASP A 375 -1.60 -6.85 22.59
N GLY A 376 -2.91 -6.84 22.37
CA GLY A 376 -3.55 -6.02 21.32
C GLY A 376 -3.40 -4.54 21.65
N VAL A 377 -3.93 -4.12 22.79
CA VAL A 377 -3.82 -2.76 23.31
C VAL A 377 -3.36 -2.80 24.77
N LYS A 378 -2.36 -1.98 25.12
CA LYS A 378 -1.82 -1.89 26.49
C LYS A 378 -1.81 -0.46 26.99
N LEU A 379 -2.36 -0.24 28.18
CA LEU A 379 -2.57 1.07 28.77
C LEU A 379 -1.81 1.24 30.09
N THR A 380 -1.05 2.34 30.20
CA THR A 380 -0.32 2.74 31.42
C THR A 380 -0.40 4.25 31.68
N ASN A 381 -0.05 4.66 32.90
CA ASN A 381 0.19 6.06 33.29
C ASN A 381 -0.94 7.06 32.97
N GLY A 382 -2.19 6.66 33.21
CA GLY A 382 -3.36 7.53 33.04
C GLY A 382 -3.98 7.51 31.65
N SER A 383 -3.57 6.58 30.78
CA SER A 383 -4.09 6.43 29.42
C SER A 383 -5.56 6.00 29.43
N VAL A 384 -6.45 6.76 28.80
CA VAL A 384 -7.86 6.41 28.66
C VAL A 384 -8.26 6.60 27.20
N PRO A 385 -8.06 5.60 26.33
CA PRO A 385 -8.46 5.67 24.93
C PRO A 385 -9.97 5.87 24.79
N ASN A 386 -10.38 6.49 23.68
CA ASN A 386 -11.75 6.49 23.22
C ASN A 386 -11.90 5.42 22.13
N PHE A 387 -12.67 4.36 22.40
CA PHE A 387 -12.92 3.25 21.49
C PHE A 387 -14.17 3.45 20.59
N GLY A 388 -14.65 4.68 20.45
CA GLY A 388 -15.84 5.00 19.67
C GLY A 388 -17.08 5.21 20.56
N SER A 389 -18.12 5.82 19.99
CA SER A 389 -19.35 6.15 20.73
C SER A 389 -20.50 5.16 20.55
N ASP A 390 -20.44 4.31 19.52
CA ASP A 390 -21.45 3.30 19.25
C ASP A 390 -20.89 2.17 18.36
N ALA A 391 -21.72 1.17 18.07
CA ALA A 391 -21.35 0.04 17.21
C ALA A 391 -20.92 0.45 15.79
N SER A 392 -21.35 1.61 15.28
CA SER A 392 -20.97 2.09 13.94
C SER A 392 -19.49 2.46 13.83
N ASP A 393 -18.85 2.78 14.96
CA ASP A 393 -17.41 3.03 15.11
C ASP A 393 -16.63 1.86 15.72
N GLY A 394 -17.27 0.69 15.85
CA GLY A 394 -16.78 -0.43 16.64
C GLY A 394 -15.39 -0.93 16.22
N ASN A 395 -14.56 -1.22 17.21
CA ASN A 395 -13.20 -1.71 17.00
C ASN A 395 -13.15 -3.24 17.12
N ASN A 396 -12.19 -3.89 16.45
CA ASN A 396 -11.94 -5.32 16.60
C ASN A 396 -10.60 -5.54 17.30
N ILE A 397 -10.60 -6.18 18.47
CA ILE A 397 -9.39 -6.49 19.24
C ILE A 397 -9.43 -7.96 19.63
N TYR A 398 -8.79 -8.81 18.83
CA TYR A 398 -8.91 -10.26 18.96
C TYR A 398 -7.69 -10.98 18.38
N GLY A 399 -7.54 -12.28 18.69
CA GLY A 399 -6.49 -13.11 18.11
C GLY A 399 -5.05 -12.70 18.49
N ASN A 400 -4.87 -11.79 19.45
CA ASN A 400 -3.54 -11.44 19.98
C ASN A 400 -3.08 -12.51 20.97
N ALA A 401 -1.78 -12.77 21.03
CA ALA A 401 -1.22 -13.86 21.86
C ALA A 401 -1.20 -13.54 23.36
N GLY A 402 -1.20 -12.25 23.73
CA GLY A 402 -1.40 -11.77 25.10
C GLY A 402 -2.86 -11.43 25.36
N TYR A 403 -3.10 -10.37 26.14
CA TYR A 403 -4.45 -9.85 26.34
C TYR A 403 -4.91 -9.05 25.12
N GLN A 404 -6.20 -9.05 24.84
CA GLN A 404 -6.76 -8.17 23.82
C GLN A 404 -6.65 -6.72 24.30
N LEU A 405 -7.04 -6.47 25.55
CA LEU A 405 -6.85 -5.19 26.24
C LEU A 405 -6.18 -5.41 27.61
N TYR A 406 -5.03 -4.76 27.83
CA TYR A 406 -4.32 -4.75 29.10
C TYR A 406 -4.44 -3.39 29.80
N ASN A 407 -5.16 -3.34 30.92
CA ASN A 407 -5.26 -2.17 31.79
C ASN A 407 -4.27 -2.26 32.97
N GLY A 408 -3.09 -1.66 32.81
CA GLY A 408 -1.99 -1.72 33.80
C GLY A 408 -2.00 -0.61 34.85
N GLN A 409 -3.14 -0.01 35.13
CA GLN A 409 -3.27 1.24 35.87
C GLN A 409 -4.60 1.27 36.63
N SER A 410 -4.74 2.23 37.56
CA SER A 410 -5.91 2.36 38.43
C SER A 410 -7.14 3.05 37.82
N ASN A 411 -7.03 3.56 36.58
CA ASN A 411 -8.15 4.23 35.92
C ASN A 411 -9.09 3.19 35.31
N ASN A 412 -10.40 3.41 35.46
CA ASN A 412 -11.40 2.61 34.76
C ASN A 412 -11.40 2.96 33.28
N ILE A 413 -11.70 1.98 32.43
CA ILE A 413 -11.72 2.10 30.98
C ILE A 413 -13.11 1.72 30.48
N THR A 414 -13.71 2.55 29.64
CA THR A 414 -14.91 2.21 28.87
C THR A 414 -14.44 1.64 27.54
N ALA A 415 -14.60 0.33 27.35
CA ALA A 415 -14.19 -0.47 26.20
C ALA A 415 -15.41 -1.14 25.54
N GLU A 416 -16.51 -0.41 25.48
CA GLU A 416 -17.76 -0.82 24.84
C GLU A 416 -17.63 -0.80 23.31
N ASN A 417 -18.53 -1.50 22.64
CA ASN A 417 -18.63 -1.59 21.18
C ASN A 417 -17.37 -2.16 20.52
N ILE A 418 -16.69 -3.07 21.22
CA ILE A 418 -15.53 -3.80 20.71
C ILE A 418 -15.91 -5.25 20.42
N TYR A 419 -15.45 -5.76 19.28
CA TYR A 419 -15.45 -7.19 19.02
C TYR A 419 -14.19 -7.83 19.60
N TRP A 420 -14.38 -8.82 20.47
CA TRP A 420 -13.33 -9.47 21.26
C TRP A 420 -12.90 -10.84 20.73
N GLY A 421 -13.43 -11.29 19.59
CA GLY A 421 -13.18 -12.65 19.07
C GLY A 421 -14.23 -13.69 19.47
N THR A 422 -15.20 -13.32 20.31
CA THR A 422 -16.25 -14.20 20.83
C THR A 422 -17.38 -13.35 21.43
N ALA A 423 -18.58 -13.94 21.55
CA ALA A 423 -19.72 -13.37 22.26
C ALA A 423 -19.89 -13.93 23.69
N ASP A 424 -19.05 -14.90 24.10
CA ASP A 424 -19.10 -15.49 25.44
C ASP A 424 -18.42 -14.57 26.48
N GLU A 425 -19.23 -13.94 27.32
CA GLU A 425 -18.81 -12.98 28.36
C GLU A 425 -17.64 -13.49 29.22
N VAL A 426 -17.67 -14.76 29.63
CA VAL A 426 -16.61 -15.35 30.47
C VAL A 426 -15.29 -15.43 29.71
N THR A 427 -15.35 -15.73 28.42
CA THR A 427 -14.16 -15.75 27.56
C THR A 427 -13.66 -14.33 27.30
N ILE A 428 -14.56 -13.36 27.10
CA ILE A 428 -14.20 -11.93 26.95
C ILE A 428 -13.48 -11.41 28.20
N ASP A 429 -13.98 -11.71 29.40
CA ASP A 429 -13.34 -11.35 30.66
C ASP A 429 -11.90 -11.91 30.72
N SER A 430 -11.71 -13.18 30.33
CA SER A 430 -10.37 -13.82 30.30
C SER A 430 -9.39 -13.20 29.28
N TYR A 431 -9.89 -12.43 28.32
CA TYR A 431 -9.14 -11.74 27.28
C TYR A 431 -8.70 -10.33 27.68
N ILE A 432 -9.16 -9.85 28.84
CA ILE A 432 -8.88 -8.54 29.38
C ILE A 432 -8.03 -8.70 30.64
N TYR A 433 -7.10 -7.78 30.88
CA TYR A 433 -6.37 -7.69 32.14
C TYR A 433 -6.76 -6.42 32.88
N ASP A 434 -7.42 -6.55 34.02
CA ASP A 434 -7.94 -5.41 34.78
C ASP A 434 -7.88 -5.60 36.31
N ASP A 435 -8.93 -5.21 37.04
CA ASP A 435 -9.04 -5.36 38.49
C ASP A 435 -9.39 -6.79 38.92
N ASN A 436 -9.92 -7.62 38.01
CA ASN A 436 -10.12 -9.05 38.24
C ASN A 436 -8.78 -9.78 38.43
N GLU A 437 -7.79 -9.48 37.59
CA GLU A 437 -6.44 -10.06 37.70
C GLU A 437 -5.61 -9.35 38.77
N ASN A 438 -5.83 -8.04 38.95
CA ASN A 438 -5.10 -7.25 39.92
C ASN A 438 -5.92 -6.07 40.45
N VAL A 439 -6.43 -6.21 41.67
CA VAL A 439 -7.25 -5.24 42.41
C VAL A 439 -6.70 -3.81 42.55
N SER A 440 -5.43 -3.55 42.21
CA SER A 440 -4.89 -2.19 42.14
C SER A 440 -5.20 -1.47 40.82
N ASN A 441 -5.64 -2.21 39.81
CA ASN A 441 -6.03 -1.69 38.52
C ASN A 441 -7.47 -1.19 38.54
N GLY A 442 -7.86 -0.44 37.52
CA GLY A 442 -9.25 -0.05 37.30
C GLY A 442 -9.99 -1.07 36.43
N ASN A 443 -11.31 -1.12 36.60
CA ASN A 443 -12.22 -1.99 35.86
C ASN A 443 -12.27 -1.62 34.37
N VAL A 444 -12.38 -2.63 33.51
CA VAL A 444 -12.70 -2.44 32.09
C VAL A 444 -14.18 -2.75 31.86
N ASP A 445 -14.94 -1.74 31.47
CA ASP A 445 -16.33 -1.89 31.07
C ASP A 445 -16.41 -2.26 29.58
N PHE A 446 -16.55 -3.54 29.27
CA PHE A 446 -16.56 -4.07 27.90
C PHE A 446 -17.97 -4.35 27.36
N SER A 447 -19.02 -4.00 28.10
CA SER A 447 -20.42 -4.28 27.73
C SER A 447 -21.18 -2.99 27.40
N PRO A 448 -21.85 -2.87 26.24
CA PRO A 448 -22.08 -3.95 25.27
C PRO A 448 -20.83 -4.22 24.42
N TRP A 449 -20.60 -5.49 24.08
CA TRP A 449 -19.69 -5.87 22.99
C TRP A 449 -20.48 -5.97 21.68
N VAL A 450 -19.77 -5.92 20.57
CA VAL A 450 -20.35 -6.06 19.22
C VAL A 450 -19.78 -7.29 18.52
N SER A 451 -20.48 -7.73 17.49
CA SER A 451 -19.98 -8.72 16.55
C SER A 451 -18.90 -8.10 15.64
N TYR A 452 -18.11 -8.95 14.98
CA TYR A 452 -17.06 -8.49 14.08
C TYR A 452 -17.58 -7.53 13.01
N SER A 453 -16.81 -6.49 12.72
CA SER A 453 -17.14 -5.49 11.69
C SER A 453 -15.93 -5.19 10.82
N GLU A 454 -16.07 -5.27 9.51
CA GLU A 454 -15.00 -4.92 8.57
C GLU A 454 -15.55 -4.04 7.44
N THR A 455 -14.80 -3.03 7.05
CA THR A 455 -15.17 -2.06 6.02
C THR A 455 -14.13 -2.03 4.91
N ASN A 456 -14.57 -2.15 3.66
CA ASN A 456 -13.72 -2.13 2.48
C ASN A 456 -14.35 -1.27 1.37
N MET A 457 -13.55 -0.77 0.43
CA MET A 457 -14.06 -0.02 -0.73
C MET A 457 -14.89 -0.94 -1.63
N ALA A 458 -16.11 -0.54 -1.99
CA ALA A 458 -16.86 -1.26 -3.00
C ALA A 458 -16.21 -1.05 -4.38
N SER A 459 -15.72 -2.13 -4.99
CA SER A 459 -15.02 -2.10 -6.29
C SER A 459 -15.45 -3.25 -7.19
N THR A 460 -15.43 -3.01 -8.51
CA THR A 460 -15.73 -4.01 -9.55
C THR A 460 -14.51 -4.81 -10.00
N ASP A 461 -13.31 -4.47 -9.52
CA ASP A 461 -12.05 -5.00 -10.05
C ASP A 461 -11.65 -6.34 -9.42
N SER A 462 -12.14 -6.64 -8.22
CA SER A 462 -11.80 -7.84 -7.46
C SER A 462 -12.91 -8.28 -6.52
N THR A 463 -12.87 -9.54 -6.10
CA THR A 463 -13.63 -10.03 -4.95
C THR A 463 -13.10 -9.40 -3.67
N ILE A 464 -14.00 -8.94 -2.82
CA ILE A 464 -13.70 -8.43 -1.49
C ILE A 464 -14.11 -9.51 -0.49
N SER A 465 -13.15 -10.06 0.23
CA SER A 465 -13.36 -11.11 1.22
C SER A 465 -13.36 -10.51 2.63
N PHE A 466 -14.40 -10.79 3.41
CA PHE A 466 -14.51 -10.39 4.82
C PHE A 466 -14.44 -11.66 5.67
N ASN A 467 -13.61 -11.68 6.72
CA ASN A 467 -13.42 -12.89 7.54
C ASN A 467 -13.09 -12.55 8.99
N GLU A 468 -14.07 -12.78 9.87
CA GLU A 468 -14.01 -12.52 11.30
C GLU A 468 -12.82 -13.17 12.02
N SER A 469 -12.35 -14.34 11.60
CA SER A 469 -11.41 -15.11 12.44
C SER A 469 -10.70 -16.28 11.77
N GLY A 470 -11.04 -16.63 10.54
CA GLY A 470 -10.61 -17.89 9.92
C GLY A 470 -11.36 -19.13 10.45
N ASP A 471 -12.51 -18.95 11.12
CA ASP A 471 -13.42 -20.02 11.57
C ASP A 471 -14.13 -20.78 10.45
N GLY A 472 -14.13 -20.24 9.24
CA GLY A 472 -14.74 -20.84 8.06
C GLY A 472 -16.02 -20.13 7.59
N HIS A 473 -16.42 -19.04 8.26
CA HIS A 473 -17.65 -18.29 7.95
C HIS A 473 -17.40 -16.97 7.21
N ALA A 474 -16.37 -16.95 6.36
CA ALA A 474 -16.07 -15.78 5.54
C ALA A 474 -17.23 -15.40 4.60
N VAL A 475 -17.25 -14.15 4.14
CA VAL A 475 -18.13 -13.72 3.04
C VAL A 475 -17.32 -13.06 1.95
N ASP A 476 -17.63 -13.40 0.70
CA ASP A 476 -17.06 -12.75 -0.47
C ASP A 476 -18.12 -11.91 -1.17
N LEU A 477 -17.78 -10.65 -1.45
CA LEU A 477 -18.57 -9.73 -2.25
C LEU A 477 -17.85 -9.46 -3.58
N TYR A 478 -18.52 -9.77 -4.69
CA TYR A 478 -18.05 -9.44 -6.03
C TYR A 478 -19.03 -8.51 -6.72
N PHE A 479 -18.68 -7.22 -6.80
CA PHE A 479 -19.54 -6.24 -7.46
C PHE A 479 -19.41 -6.36 -8.98
N SER A 480 -20.50 -6.72 -9.65
CA SER A 480 -20.58 -6.69 -11.12
C SER A 480 -20.84 -5.29 -11.67
N SER A 481 -21.33 -4.37 -10.83
CA SER A 481 -21.44 -2.94 -11.13
C SER A 481 -21.55 -2.12 -9.85
N VAL A 482 -21.00 -0.89 -9.87
CA VAL A 482 -21.14 0.13 -8.82
C VAL A 482 -21.24 1.50 -9.50
N SER A 483 -22.20 2.33 -9.08
CA SER A 483 -22.34 3.73 -9.50
C SER A 483 -22.21 4.66 -8.29
N GLY A 484 -21.15 5.47 -8.28
CA GLY A 484 -20.73 6.24 -7.11
C GLY A 484 -19.38 5.73 -6.59
N SER A 485 -18.95 6.23 -5.43
CA SER A 485 -17.73 5.79 -4.75
C SER A 485 -18.00 5.80 -3.27
N GLY A 486 -17.67 4.71 -2.59
CA GLY A 486 -17.91 4.55 -1.16
C GLY A 486 -17.54 3.14 -0.71
N ASN A 487 -17.74 2.90 0.57
CA ASN A 487 -17.42 1.66 1.23
C ASN A 487 -18.62 0.73 1.35
N VAL A 488 -18.31 -0.54 1.56
CA VAL A 488 -19.22 -1.58 2.03
C VAL A 488 -18.70 -2.06 3.39
N THR A 489 -19.60 -2.16 4.36
CA THR A 489 -19.31 -2.67 5.69
C THR A 489 -20.05 -3.97 5.89
N VAL A 490 -19.35 -4.99 6.37
CA VAL A 490 -19.92 -6.27 6.77
C VAL A 490 -19.76 -6.42 8.27
N ARG A 491 -20.88 -6.62 8.96
CA ARG A 491 -20.91 -7.02 10.36
C ARG A 491 -21.32 -8.47 10.46
N GLN A 492 -20.40 -9.31 10.89
CA GLN A 492 -20.58 -10.74 11.02
C GLN A 492 -20.92 -11.10 12.47
N THR A 493 -21.95 -11.92 12.68
CA THR A 493 -22.32 -12.44 14.01
C THR A 493 -22.48 -13.95 13.97
N ASN A 494 -21.73 -14.66 14.81
CA ASN A 494 -21.80 -16.11 14.97
C ASN A 494 -22.86 -16.52 16.01
N GLU A 495 -24.12 -16.19 15.73
CA GLU A 495 -25.28 -16.64 16.51
C GLU A 495 -26.51 -16.83 15.60
N GLN A 496 -27.57 -17.45 16.14
CA GLN A 496 -28.83 -17.58 15.42
C GLN A 496 -29.41 -16.18 15.10
N PRO A 497 -29.72 -15.85 13.82
CA PRO A 497 -30.26 -14.54 13.49
C PRO A 497 -31.60 -14.26 14.19
N PRO A 498 -31.86 -12.98 14.54
CA PRO A 498 -33.13 -12.58 15.12
C PRO A 498 -34.29 -12.83 14.14
N ASP A 499 -35.47 -13.07 14.72
CA ASP A 499 -36.71 -13.30 13.97
C ASP A 499 -36.63 -14.46 12.94
N ALA A 500 -35.71 -15.40 13.14
CA ALA A 500 -35.63 -16.60 12.32
C ALA A 500 -36.87 -17.48 12.52
N PRO A 501 -37.55 -17.91 11.44
CA PRO A 501 -38.82 -18.65 11.52
C PRO A 501 -38.70 -20.06 12.14
N CYS A 502 -37.48 -20.61 12.29
CA CYS A 502 -37.23 -21.97 12.77
C CYS A 502 -35.78 -22.18 13.24
N PHE A 503 -35.49 -23.36 13.82
CA PHE A 503 -34.14 -23.81 14.23
C PHE A 503 -33.27 -24.30 13.05
N ASN A 504 -33.71 -24.07 11.80
CA ASN A 504 -33.04 -24.52 10.58
C ASN A 504 -32.32 -23.38 9.85
N VAL A 505 -31.83 -22.42 10.61
CA VAL A 505 -30.91 -21.38 10.17
C VAL A 505 -29.54 -21.71 10.76
N CYS A 506 -28.47 -21.45 10.03
CA CYS A 506 -27.13 -21.56 10.61
C CYS A 506 -26.96 -20.51 11.71
N ASP A 507 -26.17 -20.81 12.73
CA ASP A 507 -25.84 -19.90 13.84
C ASP A 507 -24.80 -18.86 13.40
N HIS A 508 -25.09 -18.21 12.27
CA HIS A 508 -24.26 -17.20 11.66
C HIS A 508 -25.09 -16.31 10.72
N TYR A 509 -24.98 -15.01 10.88
CA TYR A 509 -25.61 -14.01 10.01
C TYR A 509 -24.72 -12.78 9.79
N LEU A 510 -24.99 -12.08 8.70
CA LEU A 510 -24.27 -10.88 8.28
C LEU A 510 -25.22 -9.70 8.18
N ILE A 511 -24.84 -8.54 8.68
CA ILE A 511 -25.46 -7.26 8.33
C ILE A 511 -24.52 -6.58 7.35
N ILE A 512 -25.01 -6.32 6.14
CA ILE A 512 -24.22 -5.65 5.10
C ILE A 512 -24.78 -4.25 4.90
N GLU A 513 -23.90 -3.26 4.92
CA GLU A 513 -24.20 -1.84 4.78
C GLU A 513 -23.34 -1.26 3.66
N ILE A 514 -23.82 -0.22 2.99
CA ILE A 514 -23.08 0.44 1.91
C ILE A 514 -23.28 1.94 2.03
N ASP A 515 -22.21 2.70 1.75
CA ASP A 515 -22.24 4.15 1.84
C ASP A 515 -23.31 4.77 0.95
N GLU A 516 -23.97 5.82 1.45
CA GLU A 516 -25.02 6.55 0.74
C GLU A 516 -24.55 7.18 -0.58
N SER A 517 -23.23 7.39 -0.74
CA SER A 517 -22.61 7.88 -1.98
C SER A 517 -22.67 6.86 -3.13
N ILE A 518 -22.94 5.59 -2.83
CA ILE A 518 -23.20 4.56 -3.85
C ILE A 518 -24.69 4.53 -4.16
N THR A 519 -25.03 4.97 -5.37
CA THR A 519 -26.41 5.21 -5.81
C THR A 519 -27.06 4.00 -6.48
N SER A 520 -26.27 3.08 -7.02
CA SER A 520 -26.73 1.78 -7.51
C SER A 520 -25.56 0.80 -7.61
N PHE A 521 -25.85 -0.49 -7.46
CA PHE A 521 -24.86 -1.55 -7.59
C PHE A 521 -25.53 -2.88 -7.96
N SER A 522 -24.73 -3.83 -8.39
CA SER A 522 -25.10 -5.24 -8.50
C SER A 522 -23.94 -6.08 -7.99
N VAL A 523 -24.21 -7.01 -7.07
CA VAL A 523 -23.18 -7.77 -6.36
C VAL A 523 -23.55 -9.23 -6.25
N ASN A 524 -22.55 -10.10 -6.34
CA ASN A 524 -22.65 -11.49 -5.97
C ASN A 524 -22.17 -11.63 -4.53
N ILE A 525 -22.99 -12.26 -3.68
CA ILE A 525 -22.65 -12.55 -2.28
C ILE A 525 -22.39 -14.05 -2.19
N THR A 526 -21.20 -14.43 -1.71
CA THR A 526 -20.85 -15.82 -1.43
C THR A 526 -20.62 -16.00 0.05
N PHE A 527 -21.48 -16.78 0.70
CA PHE A 527 -21.28 -17.22 2.08
C PHE A 527 -20.40 -18.46 2.08
N HIS A 528 -19.41 -18.48 2.96
CA HIS A 528 -18.67 -19.68 3.33
C HIS A 528 -19.29 -20.30 4.58
N TYR A 529 -19.19 -21.62 4.71
CA TYR A 529 -19.68 -22.36 5.86
C TYR A 529 -18.77 -23.56 6.16
N THR A 530 -19.03 -24.26 7.26
CA THR A 530 -18.29 -25.47 7.65
C THR A 530 -19.15 -26.73 7.50
N ASP A 531 -18.52 -27.90 7.37
CA ASP A 531 -19.25 -29.19 7.36
C ASP A 531 -20.12 -29.38 8.62
N ALA A 532 -19.76 -28.73 9.74
CA ALA A 532 -20.54 -28.77 10.97
C ALA A 532 -21.87 -28.01 10.81
N ASP A 533 -21.85 -26.87 10.13
CA ASP A 533 -23.06 -26.13 9.77
C ASP A 533 -23.96 -26.96 8.86
N ALA A 534 -23.35 -27.75 7.97
CA ALA A 534 -24.01 -28.63 7.00
C ALA A 534 -24.47 -29.99 7.53
N SER A 535 -24.20 -30.30 8.79
CA SER A 535 -24.39 -31.65 9.34
C SER A 535 -25.87 -32.09 9.35
N GLY A 536 -26.14 -33.25 8.75
CA GLY A 536 -27.45 -33.91 8.79
C GLY A 536 -28.36 -33.66 7.59
N TYR A 537 -27.89 -32.96 6.55
CA TYR A 537 -28.67 -32.71 5.33
C TYR A 537 -27.80 -32.73 4.06
N ASN A 538 -28.45 -32.79 2.89
CA ASN A 538 -27.75 -32.79 1.61
C ASN A 538 -27.43 -31.36 1.14
N GLU A 539 -26.15 -31.03 1.01
CA GLU A 539 -25.65 -29.74 0.54
C GLU A 539 -25.93 -29.54 -0.95
N SER A 540 -27.09 -28.98 -1.25
CA SER A 540 -27.49 -28.65 -2.62
C SER A 540 -28.43 -27.45 -2.63
N SER A 541 -28.53 -26.78 -3.77
CA SER A 541 -29.38 -25.60 -3.97
C SER A 541 -30.87 -25.83 -3.71
N ALA A 542 -31.30 -27.10 -3.66
CA ALA A 542 -32.66 -27.47 -3.27
C ALA A 542 -32.92 -27.29 -1.77
N PHE A 543 -31.89 -27.46 -0.93
CA PHE A 543 -32.02 -27.56 0.53
C PHE A 543 -31.18 -26.54 1.31
N PHE A 544 -30.21 -25.88 0.68
CA PHE A 544 -29.31 -24.95 1.34
C PHE A 544 -29.11 -23.69 0.50
N GLY A 545 -29.14 -22.53 1.14
CA GLY A 545 -29.25 -21.27 0.42
C GLY A 545 -29.23 -20.04 1.33
N ILE A 546 -29.00 -18.88 0.74
CA ILE A 546 -29.00 -17.60 1.42
C ILE A 546 -30.43 -17.06 1.49
N ALA A 547 -30.79 -16.49 2.63
CA ALA A 547 -31.98 -15.66 2.78
C ALA A 547 -31.59 -14.22 3.13
N LYS A 548 -32.46 -13.29 2.78
CA LYS A 548 -32.32 -11.86 3.08
C LYS A 548 -33.48 -11.40 3.95
N PHE A 549 -33.18 -10.67 5.00
CA PHE A 549 -34.17 -10.11 5.90
C PHE A 549 -34.85 -8.87 5.31
N ASN A 550 -36.15 -8.71 5.58
CA ASN A 550 -36.94 -7.54 5.26
C ASN A 550 -37.45 -6.91 6.56
N SER A 551 -36.76 -5.86 7.00
CA SER A 551 -37.06 -5.15 8.25
C SER A 551 -38.43 -4.46 8.27
N THR A 552 -39.01 -4.13 7.11
CA THR A 552 -40.36 -3.51 7.03
C THR A 552 -41.46 -4.51 7.36
N THR A 553 -41.28 -5.77 6.98
CA THR A 553 -42.27 -6.84 7.18
C THR A 553 -41.92 -7.78 8.31
N ASN A 554 -40.70 -7.67 8.87
CA ASN A 554 -40.11 -8.61 9.81
C ASN A 554 -40.14 -10.06 9.28
N THR A 555 -39.72 -10.25 8.02
CA THR A 555 -39.71 -11.57 7.37
C THR A 555 -38.41 -11.84 6.64
N TRP A 556 -38.03 -13.12 6.58
CA TRP A 556 -36.91 -13.62 5.79
C TRP A 556 -37.37 -14.03 4.39
N GLN A 557 -36.74 -13.46 3.36
CA GLN A 557 -36.95 -13.80 1.96
C GLN A 557 -35.88 -14.80 1.51
N TRP A 558 -36.31 -15.98 1.07
CA TRP A 558 -35.42 -16.96 0.45
C TRP A 558 -34.90 -16.43 -0.90
N LEU A 559 -33.57 -16.40 -1.06
CA LEU A 559 -32.91 -16.07 -2.32
C LEU A 559 -32.36 -17.33 -3.01
N GLY A 560 -32.13 -18.41 -2.26
CA GLY A 560 -31.50 -19.62 -2.77
C GLY A 560 -30.01 -19.42 -2.93
N GLY A 561 -29.45 -19.94 -4.03
CA GLY A 561 -28.04 -19.80 -4.35
C GLY A 561 -27.49 -21.05 -5.02
N THR A 562 -26.33 -20.88 -5.65
CA THR A 562 -25.53 -22.01 -6.13
C THR A 562 -24.73 -22.56 -4.96
N VAL A 563 -24.93 -23.83 -4.62
CA VAL A 563 -24.21 -24.52 -3.54
C VAL A 563 -23.03 -25.28 -4.13
N ASP A 564 -21.83 -25.01 -3.63
CA ASP A 564 -20.63 -25.80 -3.89
C ASP A 564 -20.20 -26.49 -2.60
N ALA A 565 -20.69 -27.72 -2.42
CA ALA A 565 -20.41 -28.56 -1.26
C ALA A 565 -18.96 -29.08 -1.19
N THR A 566 -18.15 -28.91 -2.24
CA THR A 566 -16.72 -29.28 -2.16
C THR A 566 -15.91 -28.19 -1.49
N ASN A 567 -16.32 -26.92 -1.71
CA ASN A 567 -15.64 -25.75 -1.18
C ASN A 567 -16.42 -25.09 -0.03
N ASN A 568 -17.54 -25.68 0.39
CA ASN A 568 -18.45 -25.17 1.41
C ASN A 568 -18.88 -23.72 1.19
N THR A 569 -19.41 -23.44 0.00
CA THR A 569 -19.90 -22.10 -0.35
C THR A 569 -21.30 -22.09 -0.92
N VAL A 570 -22.01 -20.98 -0.68
CA VAL A 570 -23.30 -20.67 -1.31
C VAL A 570 -23.24 -19.28 -1.92
N THR A 571 -23.46 -19.16 -3.23
CA THR A 571 -23.44 -17.87 -3.95
C THR A 571 -24.81 -17.46 -4.46
N VAL A 572 -25.22 -16.22 -4.17
CA VAL A 572 -26.35 -15.55 -4.82
C VAL A 572 -25.84 -14.38 -5.66
N SER A 573 -26.25 -14.33 -6.92
CA SER A 573 -25.84 -13.30 -7.86
C SER A 573 -26.87 -12.18 -8.01
N GLY A 574 -26.40 -10.99 -8.36
CA GLY A 574 -27.27 -9.90 -8.81
C GLY A 574 -28.04 -9.16 -7.71
N ILE A 575 -27.52 -9.18 -6.47
CA ILE A 575 -28.11 -8.42 -5.36
C ILE A 575 -27.94 -6.93 -5.60
N THR A 576 -29.00 -6.15 -5.42
CA THR A 576 -29.02 -4.70 -5.66
C THR A 576 -29.39 -3.87 -4.43
N SER A 577 -29.53 -4.53 -3.28
CA SER A 577 -29.79 -3.88 -2.00
C SER A 577 -29.31 -4.77 -0.87
N PHE A 578 -28.68 -4.17 0.13
CA PHE A 578 -28.22 -4.90 1.31
C PHE A 578 -29.25 -4.87 2.45
N SER A 579 -29.05 -5.76 3.42
CA SER A 579 -29.81 -5.92 4.66
C SER A 579 -29.06 -6.95 5.53
N THR A 580 -29.76 -7.65 6.40
CA THR A 580 -29.27 -8.85 7.07
C THR A 580 -29.41 -10.06 6.15
N PHE A 581 -28.38 -10.90 6.10
CA PHE A 581 -28.32 -12.14 5.33
C PHE A 581 -27.91 -13.29 6.24
N ALA A 582 -28.43 -14.50 5.99
CA ALA A 582 -28.02 -15.70 6.70
C ALA A 582 -28.19 -16.94 5.82
N LEU A 583 -27.51 -18.03 6.19
CA LEU A 583 -27.68 -19.33 5.56
C LEU A 583 -28.84 -20.08 6.19
N PHE A 584 -29.75 -20.53 5.34
CA PHE A 584 -30.95 -21.25 5.73
C PHE A 584 -30.94 -22.66 5.14
N ARG A 585 -31.43 -23.59 5.94
CA ARG A 585 -31.80 -24.93 5.51
C ARG A 585 -33.27 -24.88 5.08
N ARG A 586 -33.51 -25.10 3.79
CA ARG A 586 -34.84 -25.05 3.19
C ARG A 586 -35.58 -26.37 3.47
N ILE A 587 -36.69 -26.25 4.20
CA ILE A 587 -37.59 -27.38 4.52
C ILE A 587 -38.79 -27.45 3.55
N PHE A 588 -39.06 -26.36 2.80
CA PHE A 588 -40.21 -26.26 1.89
C PHE A 588 -39.96 -25.33 0.68
N GLY A 589 -40.61 -25.65 -0.44
CA GLY A 589 -40.63 -24.90 -1.69
C GLY A 589 -40.42 -25.84 -2.89
N ASP A 590 -40.13 -25.30 -4.09
CA ASP A 590 -39.74 -26.11 -5.26
C ASP A 590 -38.40 -26.81 -4.97
N ILE A 591 -38.49 -28.00 -4.37
CA ILE A 591 -37.38 -28.83 -3.95
C ILE A 591 -36.94 -29.72 -5.12
N THR A 592 -37.86 -30.03 -6.03
CA THR A 592 -37.55 -30.82 -7.23
C THR A 592 -36.83 -30.01 -8.32
N GLY A 593 -36.85 -28.67 -8.23
CA GLY A 593 -36.21 -27.76 -9.17
C GLY A 593 -36.94 -27.67 -10.50
N ASP A 594 -38.24 -27.95 -10.54
CA ASP A 594 -39.05 -28.00 -11.75
C ASP A 594 -39.74 -26.67 -12.11
N GLY A 595 -39.58 -25.66 -11.25
CA GLY A 595 -40.11 -24.31 -11.40
C GLY A 595 -41.44 -24.06 -10.69
N TYR A 596 -42.02 -25.05 -10.01
CA TYR A 596 -43.30 -24.94 -9.31
C TYR A 596 -43.22 -25.54 -7.91
N VAL A 597 -44.08 -25.08 -7.00
CA VAL A 597 -44.35 -25.83 -5.76
C VAL A 597 -45.46 -26.81 -6.09
N ASP A 598 -45.10 -28.07 -6.28
CA ASP A 598 -46.01 -29.11 -6.76
C ASP A 598 -46.44 -30.09 -5.66
N ALA A 599 -47.16 -31.16 -6.04
CA ALA A 599 -47.62 -32.15 -5.09
C ALA A 599 -46.48 -32.97 -4.46
N ALA A 600 -45.34 -33.12 -5.15
CA ALA A 600 -44.17 -33.81 -4.61
C ALA A 600 -43.46 -32.95 -3.54
N ASP A 601 -43.40 -31.63 -3.76
CA ASP A 601 -42.87 -30.68 -2.76
C ASP A 601 -43.75 -30.62 -1.50
N LEU A 602 -45.07 -30.64 -1.69
CA LEU A 602 -46.05 -30.64 -0.61
C LEU A 602 -46.08 -31.99 0.15
N GLN A 603 -45.90 -33.11 -0.57
CA GLN A 603 -45.75 -34.44 0.05
C GLN A 603 -44.49 -34.50 0.90
N ARG A 604 -43.38 -33.90 0.43
CA ARG A 604 -42.13 -33.85 1.20
C ARG A 604 -42.25 -33.01 2.47
N LEU A 605 -42.99 -31.89 2.42
CA LEU A 605 -43.37 -31.16 3.64
C LEU A 605 -44.12 -32.05 4.63
N GLY A 606 -45.06 -32.86 4.13
CA GLY A 606 -45.77 -33.86 4.91
C GLY A 606 -44.85 -34.95 5.49
N ASP A 607 -43.87 -35.43 4.72
CA ASP A 607 -42.93 -36.47 5.16
C ASP A 607 -41.98 -35.96 6.27
N CYS A 608 -41.51 -34.70 6.15
CA CYS A 608 -40.75 -34.01 7.19
C CYS A 608 -41.60 -33.77 8.45
N TRP A 609 -42.88 -33.42 8.28
CA TRP A 609 -43.85 -33.25 9.37
C TRP A 609 -44.11 -34.55 10.13
N HIS A 610 -44.17 -35.69 9.43
CA HIS A 610 -44.54 -36.99 10.01
C HIS A 610 -43.35 -37.88 10.40
N ALA A 611 -42.11 -37.40 10.25
CA ALA A 611 -40.89 -38.17 10.52
C ALA A 611 -40.84 -39.53 9.79
N THR A 612 -41.41 -39.61 8.58
CA THR A 612 -41.48 -40.85 7.80
C THR A 612 -40.24 -41.09 6.93
N ASN A 613 -39.40 -40.07 6.74
CA ASN A 613 -38.10 -40.21 6.10
C ASN A 613 -37.00 -40.50 7.14
N SER A 614 -36.43 -41.70 7.06
CA SER A 614 -35.52 -42.27 8.06
C SER A 614 -34.08 -41.72 8.02
N GLY A 615 -33.85 -40.46 7.64
CA GLY A 615 -32.49 -39.97 7.43
C GLY A 615 -32.19 -38.47 7.54
N GLU A 616 -33.18 -37.56 7.53
CA GLU A 616 -32.90 -36.11 7.41
C GLU A 616 -33.51 -35.25 8.53
N PHE A 617 -34.73 -35.56 9.03
CA PHE A 617 -35.41 -34.75 10.06
C PHE A 617 -35.95 -35.63 11.19
N THR A 618 -35.09 -36.08 12.11
CA THR A 618 -35.46 -37.08 13.16
C THR A 618 -36.13 -36.50 14.42
N GLY A 619 -36.67 -35.28 14.38
CA GLY A 619 -37.09 -34.54 15.59
C GLY A 619 -38.55 -34.10 15.70
N GLY A 620 -39.36 -34.09 14.63
CA GLY A 620 -40.79 -33.74 14.69
C GLY A 620 -41.14 -32.31 15.16
N SER A 621 -40.19 -31.38 15.28
CA SER A 621 -40.40 -30.00 15.77
C SER A 621 -40.40 -28.91 14.70
N ASP A 622 -40.09 -29.24 13.45
CA ASP A 622 -39.53 -28.28 12.48
C ASP A 622 -40.48 -27.70 11.44
N ALA A 623 -41.76 -28.06 11.46
CA ALA A 623 -42.69 -27.61 10.43
C ALA A 623 -43.58 -26.41 10.86
N ARG A 624 -43.10 -25.51 11.72
CA ARG A 624 -43.84 -24.30 12.13
C ARG A 624 -43.78 -23.14 11.12
N PHE A 625 -43.63 -23.44 9.83
CA PHE A 625 -43.68 -22.43 8.78
C PHE A 625 -45.13 -21.91 8.63
N PHE A 626 -45.27 -20.58 8.64
CA PHE A 626 -46.49 -19.74 8.50
C PHE A 626 -47.14 -19.13 9.75
N ASN A 627 -46.57 -19.22 10.97
CA ASN A 627 -47.24 -18.52 12.09
C ASN A 627 -46.39 -18.02 13.26
N TYR A 628 -45.29 -17.33 12.98
CA TYR A 628 -44.76 -16.41 13.99
C TYR A 628 -45.76 -15.24 14.11
N ASN A 629 -46.41 -15.09 15.27
CA ASN A 629 -47.35 -14.01 15.68
C ASN A 629 -48.89 -14.12 15.50
N LYS A 630 -49.54 -15.26 15.18
CA LYS A 630 -51.02 -15.37 15.39
C LYS A 630 -51.47 -16.19 16.62
N ASN A 631 -50.59 -16.47 17.57
CA ASN A 631 -51.03 -16.98 18.87
C ASN A 631 -51.52 -15.82 19.76
N THR A 632 -52.65 -15.22 19.40
CA THR A 632 -53.38 -14.31 20.30
C THR A 632 -54.56 -14.97 20.99
N ASP A 633 -55.02 -16.15 20.55
CA ASP A 633 -56.15 -16.85 21.16
C ASP A 633 -55.83 -18.33 21.40
N ALA A 634 -56.20 -18.85 22.57
CA ALA A 634 -55.82 -20.14 23.13
C ALA A 634 -56.38 -21.40 22.41
N GLY A 635 -56.61 -21.35 21.10
CA GLY A 635 -56.98 -22.50 20.28
C GLY A 635 -55.85 -22.83 19.31
N ASN A 636 -55.39 -24.09 19.33
CA ASN A 636 -54.46 -24.63 18.33
C ASN A 636 -55.00 -24.40 16.91
N GLN A 637 -54.56 -23.34 16.25
CA GLN A 637 -54.67 -23.15 14.81
C GLN A 637 -53.33 -23.55 14.17
N ILE A 638 -52.99 -24.82 14.34
CA ILE A 638 -51.91 -25.46 13.60
C ILE A 638 -52.56 -25.90 12.29
N ILE A 639 -52.01 -25.47 11.15
CA ILE A 639 -52.40 -26.04 9.84
C ILE A 639 -52.16 -27.54 9.94
N ASP A 640 -53.24 -28.33 9.95
CA ASP A 640 -53.15 -29.78 10.08
C ASP A 640 -53.19 -30.48 8.71
N ALA A 641 -53.06 -31.80 8.70
CA ALA A 641 -53.07 -32.58 7.46
C ALA A 641 -54.39 -32.43 6.68
N ALA A 642 -55.50 -32.11 7.35
CA ALA A 642 -56.78 -31.85 6.69
C ALA A 642 -56.79 -30.47 6.03
N ASP A 643 -56.18 -29.46 6.64
CA ASP A 643 -56.03 -28.13 6.04
C ASP A 643 -55.14 -28.17 4.78
N LEU A 644 -54.05 -28.94 4.82
CA LEU A 644 -53.15 -29.15 3.67
C LEU A 644 -53.82 -29.96 2.55
N GLN A 645 -54.62 -30.97 2.90
CA GLN A 645 -55.43 -31.74 1.94
C GLN A 645 -56.51 -30.87 1.30
N VAL A 646 -57.19 -30.00 2.06
CA VAL A 646 -58.17 -29.05 1.51
C VAL A 646 -57.50 -28.06 0.58
N PHE A 647 -56.30 -27.57 0.90
CA PHE A 647 -55.52 -26.70 0.01
C PHE A 647 -55.15 -27.42 -1.29
N GLY A 648 -54.65 -28.67 -1.18
CA GLY A 648 -54.37 -29.53 -2.33
C GLY A 648 -55.60 -29.82 -3.19
N ASP A 649 -56.75 -30.11 -2.56
CA ASP A 649 -58.01 -30.43 -3.24
C ASP A 649 -58.62 -29.22 -3.96
N CYS A 650 -58.57 -28.03 -3.33
CA CYS A 650 -59.00 -26.78 -3.96
C CYS A 650 -58.13 -26.43 -5.18
N TRP A 651 -56.82 -26.64 -5.07
CA TRP A 651 -55.85 -26.34 -6.13
C TRP A 651 -55.92 -27.35 -7.30
N HIS A 652 -56.03 -28.66 -7.02
CA HIS A 652 -56.07 -29.69 -8.07
C HIS A 652 -57.41 -29.78 -8.79
N ASN A 653 -58.53 -29.54 -8.09
CA ASN A 653 -59.86 -29.76 -8.65
C ASN A 653 -60.60 -28.46 -9.03
N GLY A 654 -60.00 -27.29 -8.79
CA GLY A 654 -60.63 -25.99 -9.06
C GLY A 654 -61.93 -25.76 -8.28
N VAL A 655 -62.08 -26.43 -7.14
CA VAL A 655 -63.26 -26.30 -6.27
C VAL A 655 -62.99 -25.13 -5.32
N GLN A 656 -63.92 -24.17 -5.26
CA GLN A 656 -63.82 -23.06 -4.32
C GLN A 656 -63.93 -23.60 -2.88
N PRO A 657 -63.13 -23.09 -1.93
CA PRO A 657 -63.12 -23.58 -0.55
C PRO A 657 -64.49 -23.57 0.13
#